data_AF-A0A8J6JVH7-F1
#
_entry.id   AF-A0A8J6JVH7-F1
#
_cell.length_a   1.000
_cell.length_b   1.000
_cell.length_c   1.000
_cell.angle_alpha   90.00
_cell.angle_beta   90.00
_cell.angle_gamma   90.00
#
_symmetry.space_group_name_H-M   'P 1'
#
loop_
_entity.id
_entity.type
_entity.pdbx_description
1 polymer ?
#
loop_
_entity_poly.entity_id
_entity_poly.type
_entity_poly.pdbx_seq_one_letter_code
_entity_poly.pdbx_strand_id
1 'polypeptide(L)'
;MNRDQLQKFVQYLISEHHTEVLPTAQRLADEILQLGSEINRVHGAPDPTAGAGREDENCWHLDEEQIQEQVKQLLSNGGYYGASKQLQSMFSKVREMLRMRDSNGARMLILMTEQFLEDPRLALWRQQGAGMTDKCRQLWDELGALWVCVVLSPHCRPEERESWLELLRRWNAMDICPLEEGNYSLDGPGAQTAPQSSGGVPVIAPRQTVFARALKAGELRWNDPHLQRVLNGDTCASGTSVKCSTDKLSYDPQGRPLWLGDHFPVACARVDALRSHGYPLQALRLAVSVVNTMRLQRQHQMEGLKQQRKELQMKGSTTLTNLEGWIGHPLDPIGCLCKTFLEASLPEDEGPAPYPELGGEQRKVMYQHVPVPGGSPSGESLLCLALEVALMGLGQQRAMPEGLYAQDKLVRSEEQIIGLLGTLEMGERLVQVLRKQAMLLLEGGPFSGFGEVIYRESVPMHTFARFLFTALLPHDSDLAYRIALRAMRLPVLESVVPPHGSDIMPLDSMLTSRFPRWFILGHLETRQCELASAMLTTAKGDPKWLHTVLASIQQHIHSPALLFKLAQDACKTATPPNSPPDTTLLNISLELGLQVMRMTLTTLTWRRREMVRWLVSCATEIGAQALISVMQNWYTLFTPIEATSIVAVSCTSPATLLRFSQDPRQREELCSCARALALQCAMKDPQSCALPALTLCEKDHTSFEAAYQIVLDSASSGPGAHSHLFTVARYMEHRGLPMRAFTLATLALSNLTIGFSQDSHPAVSDVLWACSLAHSLGKVELSTVVPLVIKSVQCAPVLSDIIRRCSLAPPGLAQTLSAANNPRGRGTVPRADKPPLCQLLEAAVGAYISTTHSRLTHISPRHYGEFIEFLAKARDTFLLAPDGHRQFAQFLDNLKQTYKGKKKLMLLVRERFG
;
A
#
# COMPACT_ATOMS: atom_id res chain seq x y z
N MET A 1 -29.60 50.51 31.35
CA MET A 1 -30.31 51.78 31.01
C MET A 1 -31.42 52.03 32.00
N ASN A 2 -31.70 53.30 32.35
CA ASN A 2 -32.94 53.63 33.07
C ASN A 2 -34.14 53.69 32.09
N ARG A 3 -35.38 53.75 32.62
CA ARG A 3 -36.61 53.74 31.81
C ARG A 3 -36.64 54.83 30.72
N ASP A 4 -36.18 56.03 31.06
CA ASP A 4 -36.16 57.17 30.13
C ASP A 4 -35.11 57.00 29.02
N GLN A 5 -33.96 56.41 29.34
CA GLN A 5 -32.93 56.07 28.35
C GLN A 5 -33.39 54.95 27.41
N LEU A 6 -34.11 53.95 27.95
CA LEU A 6 -34.67 52.86 27.14
C LEU A 6 -35.73 53.39 26.18
N GLN A 7 -36.60 54.29 26.65
CA GLN A 7 -37.62 54.94 25.83
C GLN A 7 -36.99 55.78 24.72
N LYS A 8 -35.93 56.56 25.03
CA LYS A 8 -35.17 57.30 24.01
C LYS A 8 -34.53 56.35 23.00
N PHE A 9 -33.87 55.29 23.46
CA PHE A 9 -33.25 54.30 22.59
C PHE A 9 -34.25 53.70 21.59
N VAL A 10 -35.42 53.24 22.08
CA VAL A 10 -36.47 52.68 21.22
C VAL A 10 -37.02 53.73 20.24
N GLN A 11 -37.22 54.97 20.67
CA GLN A 11 -37.67 56.05 19.80
C GLN A 11 -36.67 56.34 18.68
N TYR A 12 -35.37 56.39 19.00
CA TYR A 12 -34.32 56.61 18.00
C TYR A 12 -34.15 55.40 17.07
N LEU A 13 -34.21 54.17 17.60
CA LEU A 13 -34.15 52.94 16.81
C LEU A 13 -35.31 52.85 15.80
N ILE A 14 -36.53 53.16 16.24
CA ILE A 14 -37.70 53.22 15.36
C ILE A 14 -37.54 54.36 14.36
N SER A 15 -36.98 55.52 14.73
CA SER A 15 -36.79 56.63 13.79
C SER A 15 -35.78 56.31 12.68
N GLU A 16 -34.66 55.66 13.03
CA GLU A 16 -33.60 55.33 12.06
C GLU A 16 -33.99 54.15 11.17
N HIS A 17 -34.66 53.14 11.71
CA HIS A 17 -35.04 51.92 11.00
C HIS A 17 -36.57 51.72 10.92
N HIS A 18 -37.32 52.81 10.71
CA HIS A 18 -38.80 52.78 10.74
C HIS A 18 -39.44 51.79 9.76
N THR A 19 -38.81 51.48 8.63
CA THR A 19 -39.33 50.49 7.68
C THR A 19 -39.14 49.04 8.13
N GLU A 20 -38.07 48.75 8.87
CA GLU A 20 -37.68 47.39 9.27
C GLU A 20 -38.17 47.03 10.68
N VAL A 21 -38.17 48.01 11.59
CA VAL A 21 -38.40 47.80 13.02
C VAL A 21 -39.82 48.15 13.45
N LEU A 22 -40.46 49.16 12.83
CA LEU A 22 -41.80 49.62 13.23
C LEU A 22 -42.87 48.52 13.18
N PRO A 23 -42.97 47.66 12.13
CA PRO A 23 -43.98 46.61 12.09
C PRO A 23 -43.84 45.60 13.23
N THR A 24 -42.59 45.28 13.61
CA THR A 24 -42.27 44.37 14.71
C THR A 24 -42.51 45.04 16.06
N ALA A 25 -42.10 46.30 16.22
CA ALA A 25 -42.33 47.07 17.44
C ALA A 25 -43.83 47.27 17.72
N GLN A 26 -44.63 47.49 16.69
CA GLN A 26 -46.09 47.59 16.81
C GLN A 26 -46.71 46.26 17.25
N ARG A 27 -46.30 45.15 16.63
CA ARG A 27 -46.77 43.80 17.00
C ARG A 27 -46.44 43.46 18.46
N LEU A 28 -45.21 43.73 18.89
CA LEU A 28 -44.79 43.51 20.27
C LEU A 28 -45.54 44.42 21.24
N ALA A 29 -45.81 45.68 20.89
CA ALA A 29 -46.63 46.58 21.70
C ALA A 29 -48.07 46.06 21.83
N ASP A 30 -48.66 45.57 20.75
CA ASP A 30 -50.00 44.98 20.75
C ASP A 30 -50.06 43.69 21.59
N GLU A 31 -49.03 42.85 21.53
CA GLU A 31 -48.92 41.63 22.36
C GLU A 31 -48.71 41.95 23.84
N ILE A 32 -47.89 42.95 24.19
CA ILE A 32 -47.69 43.39 25.58
C ILE A 32 -49.00 43.93 26.17
N LEU A 33 -49.83 44.60 25.37
CA LEU A 33 -51.13 45.10 25.82
C LEU A 33 -52.16 43.97 26.05
N GLN A 34 -51.94 42.77 25.51
CA GLN A 34 -52.79 41.60 25.73
C GLN A 34 -52.35 40.80 26.96
N LEU A 35 -53.13 40.85 28.03
CA LEU A 35 -52.83 40.19 29.32
C LEU A 35 -52.65 38.65 29.23
N GLY A 36 -53.14 38.01 28.16
CA GLY A 36 -53.01 36.57 27.95
C GLY A 36 -51.84 36.13 27.06
N SER A 37 -51.09 37.08 26.48
CA SER A 37 -50.01 36.79 25.55
C SER A 37 -48.78 36.19 26.23
N GLU A 38 -47.98 35.45 25.47
CA GLU A 38 -46.78 34.79 25.99
C GLU A 38 -45.72 35.80 26.46
N ILE A 39 -45.66 36.99 25.85
CA ILE A 39 -44.69 38.04 26.23
C ILE A 39 -44.88 38.56 27.66
N ASN A 40 -46.10 38.44 28.21
CA ASN A 40 -46.42 38.81 29.58
C ASN A 40 -46.24 37.65 30.58
N ARG A 41 -46.03 36.42 30.08
CA ARG A 41 -45.86 35.20 30.89
C ARG A 41 -44.39 34.82 31.09
N VAL A 42 -43.50 35.25 30.19
CA VAL A 42 -42.08 34.92 30.23
C VAL A 42 -41.28 36.17 30.60
N HIS A 43 -40.27 36.04 31.47
CA HIS A 43 -39.29 37.10 31.67
C HIS A 43 -38.54 37.32 30.35
N GLY A 44 -38.51 38.56 29.85
CA GLY A 44 -37.84 38.90 28.59
C GLY A 44 -36.36 38.45 28.58
N ALA A 45 -35.81 38.24 27.39
CA ALA A 45 -34.42 37.81 27.23
C ALA A 45 -33.46 38.74 28.02
N PRO A 46 -32.47 38.18 28.74
CA PRO A 46 -31.53 38.98 29.50
C PRO A 46 -30.76 39.95 28.59
N ASP A 47 -30.38 41.10 29.14
CA ASP A 47 -29.67 42.17 28.42
C ASP A 47 -28.41 41.63 27.71
N PRO A 48 -28.32 41.70 26.37
CA PRO A 48 -27.18 41.21 25.58
C PRO A 48 -25.86 41.91 25.89
N THR A 49 -25.90 43.06 26.56
CA THR A 49 -24.72 43.86 26.93
C THR A 49 -24.32 43.74 28.39
N ALA A 50 -25.20 43.21 29.25
CA ALA A 50 -24.93 43.13 30.69
C ALA A 50 -24.09 41.90 31.05
N GLY A 51 -24.22 40.79 30.31
CA GLY A 51 -23.65 39.51 30.69
C GLY A 51 -24.28 39.02 32.01
N ALA A 52 -24.97 37.89 31.98
CA ALA A 52 -25.54 37.34 33.19
C ALA A 52 -24.45 36.79 34.12
N GLY A 53 -24.70 36.81 35.44
CA GLY A 53 -23.78 36.25 36.42
C GLY A 53 -23.60 34.74 36.22
N ARG A 54 -22.47 34.18 36.65
CA ARG A 54 -22.16 32.72 36.54
C ARG A 54 -23.20 31.79 37.21
N GLU A 55 -24.12 32.33 37.99
CA GLU A 55 -25.16 31.57 38.72
C GLU A 55 -26.59 31.81 38.19
N ASP A 56 -26.78 32.71 37.22
CA ASP A 56 -28.11 32.95 36.62
C ASP A 56 -28.43 31.89 35.54
N GLU A 57 -29.68 31.42 35.50
CA GLU A 57 -30.16 30.53 34.43
C GLU A 57 -30.27 31.33 33.12
N ASN A 58 -29.19 31.31 32.35
CA ASN A 58 -29.07 32.02 31.07
C ASN A 58 -29.96 31.35 30.01
N CYS A 59 -31.13 31.92 29.74
CA CYS A 59 -31.97 31.51 28.62
C CYS A 59 -31.91 32.59 27.53
N TRP A 60 -30.95 32.45 26.61
CA TRP A 60 -30.91 33.27 25.40
C TRP A 60 -31.98 32.80 24.41
N HIS A 61 -32.53 33.69 23.60
CA HIS A 61 -33.44 33.27 22.53
C HIS A 61 -32.67 32.48 21.47
N LEU A 62 -33.14 31.27 21.16
CA LEU A 62 -32.59 30.38 20.15
C LEU A 62 -33.59 30.29 18.98
N ASP A 63 -33.20 30.72 17.78
CA ASP A 63 -34.02 30.56 16.57
C ASP A 63 -33.92 29.10 16.09
N GLU A 64 -34.90 28.29 16.49
CA GLU A 64 -34.92 26.85 16.21
C GLU A 64 -35.08 26.56 14.71
N GLU A 65 -35.91 27.33 14.00
CA GLU A 65 -36.15 27.16 12.57
C GLU A 65 -34.89 27.46 11.75
N GLN A 66 -34.20 28.55 12.09
CA GLN A 66 -32.95 28.91 11.42
C GLN A 66 -31.87 27.85 11.62
N ILE A 67 -31.74 27.29 12.83
CA ILE A 67 -30.76 26.24 13.13
C ILE A 67 -31.08 24.96 12.36
N GLN A 68 -32.34 24.52 12.35
CA GLN A 68 -32.75 23.33 11.61
C GLN A 68 -32.47 23.48 10.11
N GLU A 69 -32.89 24.60 9.51
CA GLU A 69 -32.67 24.86 8.08
C GLU A 69 -31.18 24.98 7.75
N GLN A 70 -30.39 25.62 8.63
CA GLN A 70 -28.94 25.70 8.47
C GLN A 70 -28.29 24.31 8.48
N VAL A 71 -28.59 23.47 9.47
CA VAL A 71 -28.03 22.11 9.55
C VAL A 71 -28.43 21.28 8.33
N LYS A 72 -29.70 21.36 7.92
CA LYS A 72 -30.23 20.69 6.73
C LYS A 72 -29.51 21.10 5.45
N GLN A 73 -29.27 22.39 5.24
CA GLN A 73 -28.51 22.91 4.10
C GLN A 73 -27.04 22.45 4.13
N LEU A 74 -26.42 22.40 5.31
CA LEU A 74 -25.04 21.91 5.44
C LEU A 74 -24.92 20.42 5.17
N LEU A 75 -25.91 19.62 5.59
CA LEU A 75 -25.95 18.18 5.33
C LEU A 75 -26.21 17.88 3.85
N SER A 76 -27.11 18.62 3.18
CA SER A 76 -27.44 18.44 1.76
C SER A 76 -26.28 18.82 0.83
N ASN A 77 -25.48 19.82 1.20
CA ASN A 77 -24.26 20.25 0.49
C ASN A 77 -23.05 19.31 0.71
N GLY A 78 -23.28 18.11 1.26
CA GLY A 78 -22.33 17.21 1.94
C GLY A 78 -21.18 16.58 1.14
N GLY A 79 -20.67 17.25 0.10
CA GLY A 79 -19.41 16.96 -0.58
C GLY A 79 -18.33 18.04 -0.43
N TYR A 80 -18.69 19.27 -0.04
CA TYR A 80 -17.74 20.40 0.01
C TYR A 80 -17.07 20.57 1.38
N TYR A 81 -15.76 20.79 1.38
CA TYR A 81 -14.91 20.97 2.57
C TYR A 81 -15.42 22.05 3.55
N GLY A 82 -16.14 23.06 3.05
CA GLY A 82 -16.70 24.15 3.88
C GLY A 82 -17.86 23.73 4.79
N ALA A 83 -18.77 22.88 4.31
CA ALA A 83 -19.99 22.53 5.06
C ALA A 83 -19.69 21.71 6.33
N SER A 84 -18.76 20.76 6.23
CA SER A 84 -18.30 19.96 7.37
C SER A 84 -17.63 20.81 8.45
N LYS A 85 -16.89 21.87 8.07
CA LYS A 85 -16.25 22.79 9.03
C LYS A 85 -17.29 23.64 9.78
N GLN A 86 -18.32 24.07 9.08
CA GLN A 86 -19.40 24.85 9.70
C GLN A 86 -20.18 24.00 10.72
N LEU A 87 -20.46 22.73 10.42
CA LEU A 87 -21.07 21.80 11.39
C LEU A 87 -20.18 21.58 12.63
N GLN A 88 -18.86 21.42 12.45
CA GLN A 88 -17.91 21.35 13.57
C GLN A 88 -17.89 22.64 14.40
N SER A 89 -18.01 23.80 13.76
CA SER A 89 -18.13 25.08 14.46
C SER A 89 -19.43 25.15 15.27
N MET A 90 -20.55 24.60 14.77
CA MET A 90 -21.80 24.50 15.53
C MET A 90 -21.65 23.58 16.76
N PHE A 91 -20.98 22.43 16.63
CA PHE A 91 -20.64 21.58 17.78
C PHE A 91 -19.76 22.28 18.81
N SER A 92 -18.80 23.10 18.35
CA SER A 92 -17.95 23.91 19.23
C SER A 92 -18.78 24.96 19.99
N LYS A 93 -19.77 25.59 19.33
CA LYS A 93 -20.73 26.49 20.00
C LYS A 93 -21.52 25.76 21.08
N VAL A 94 -22.01 24.55 20.80
CA VAL A 94 -22.69 23.71 21.81
C VAL A 94 -21.78 23.47 23.02
N ARG A 95 -20.49 23.14 22.82
CA ARG A 95 -19.55 22.96 23.96
C ARG A 95 -19.37 24.24 24.77
N GLU A 96 -19.27 25.39 24.12
CA GLU A 96 -19.14 26.67 24.83
C GLU A 96 -20.42 27.02 25.60
N MET A 97 -21.59 26.75 25.03
CA MET A 97 -22.88 26.90 25.72
C MET A 97 -22.95 25.99 26.96
N LEU A 98 -22.54 24.71 26.85
CA LEU A 98 -22.45 23.80 28.00
C LEU A 98 -21.45 24.31 29.05
N ARG A 99 -20.32 24.89 28.62
CA ARG A 99 -19.29 25.45 29.51
C ARG A 99 -19.81 26.66 30.29
N MET A 100 -20.63 27.47 29.63
CA MET A 100 -21.32 28.63 30.21
C MET A 100 -22.62 28.27 30.92
N ARG A 101 -22.96 26.96 30.99
CA ARG A 101 -24.18 26.42 31.62
C ARG A 101 -25.47 26.98 31.03
N ASP A 102 -25.44 27.31 29.75
CA ASP A 102 -26.61 27.72 28.98
C ASP A 102 -27.50 26.50 28.68
N SER A 103 -28.77 26.59 29.07
CA SER A 103 -29.77 25.52 28.87
C SER A 103 -30.04 25.24 27.39
N ASN A 104 -29.78 26.21 26.50
CA ASN A 104 -29.91 26.04 25.07
C ASN A 104 -28.86 25.11 24.46
N GLY A 105 -27.77 24.78 25.16
CA GLY A 105 -26.75 23.86 24.65
C GLY A 105 -27.32 22.47 24.34
N ALA A 106 -28.12 21.91 25.26
CA ALA A 106 -28.81 20.63 25.05
C ALA A 106 -29.91 20.74 23.98
N ARG A 107 -30.64 21.86 23.96
CA ARG A 107 -31.70 22.15 22.98
C ARG A 107 -31.16 22.20 21.54
N MET A 108 -30.07 22.96 21.32
CA MET A 108 -29.39 23.03 20.03
C MET A 108 -28.90 21.64 19.58
N LEU A 109 -28.39 20.81 20.51
CA LEU A 109 -27.96 19.45 20.20
C LEU A 109 -29.12 18.54 19.80
N ILE A 110 -30.31 18.69 20.39
CA ILE A 110 -31.54 17.98 19.97
C ILE A 110 -31.86 18.32 18.52
N LEU A 111 -31.96 19.62 18.18
CA LEU A 111 -32.27 20.09 16.83
C LEU A 111 -31.27 19.57 15.79
N MET A 112 -29.97 19.63 16.11
CA MET A 112 -28.94 19.07 15.26
C MET A 112 -29.11 17.55 15.08
N THR A 113 -29.38 16.82 16.17
CA THR A 113 -29.53 15.35 16.12
C THR A 113 -30.71 14.92 15.26
N GLU A 114 -31.84 15.61 15.37
CA GLU A 114 -33.04 15.34 14.56
C GLU A 114 -32.75 15.56 13.08
N GLN A 115 -32.10 16.68 12.71
CA GLN A 115 -31.73 16.94 11.32
C GLN A 115 -30.71 15.93 10.76
N PHE A 116 -29.79 15.43 11.59
CA PHE A 116 -28.88 14.36 11.20
C PHE A 116 -29.62 13.04 10.93
N LEU A 117 -30.64 12.69 11.73
CA LEU A 117 -31.46 11.50 11.55
C LEU A 117 -32.41 11.61 10.35
N GLU A 118 -32.81 12.81 9.97
CA GLU A 118 -33.63 13.07 8.78
C GLU A 118 -32.87 13.02 7.45
N ASP A 119 -31.53 12.83 7.47
CA ASP A 119 -30.72 12.75 6.25
C ASP A 119 -31.11 11.53 5.39
N PRO A 120 -31.65 11.73 4.17
CA PRO A 120 -32.13 10.63 3.32
C PRO A 120 -31.00 9.67 2.90
N ARG A 121 -29.74 10.08 2.99
CA ARG A 121 -28.58 9.24 2.66
C ARG A 121 -28.38 8.09 3.64
N LEU A 122 -28.84 8.22 4.90
CA LEU A 122 -28.73 7.15 5.89
C LEU A 122 -29.47 5.88 5.45
N ALA A 123 -30.67 6.05 4.88
CA ALA A 123 -31.45 4.94 4.35
C ALA A 123 -30.76 4.30 3.14
N LEU A 124 -30.17 5.12 2.25
CA LEU A 124 -29.43 4.64 1.07
C LEU A 124 -28.17 3.86 1.45
N TRP A 125 -27.36 4.36 2.37
CA TRP A 125 -26.15 3.68 2.85
C TRP A 125 -26.46 2.32 3.47
N ARG A 126 -27.54 2.25 4.26
CA ARG A 126 -28.03 0.99 4.82
C ARG A 126 -28.50 0.01 3.73
N GLN A 127 -29.35 0.46 2.79
CA GLN A 127 -29.87 -0.40 1.71
C GLN A 127 -28.78 -0.94 0.79
N GLN A 128 -27.77 -0.13 0.49
CA GLN A 128 -26.68 -0.49 -0.42
C GLN A 128 -25.53 -1.24 0.27
N GLY A 129 -25.55 -1.34 1.61
CA GLY A 129 -24.38 -1.79 2.39
C GLY A 129 -23.15 -0.91 2.18
N ALA A 130 -23.35 0.33 1.69
CA ALA A 130 -22.29 1.26 1.36
C ALA A 130 -21.84 2.00 2.63
N GLY A 131 -20.52 2.11 2.81
CA GLY A 131 -19.95 2.89 3.90
C GLY A 131 -20.26 4.38 3.78
N MET A 132 -20.55 5.02 4.91
CA MET A 132 -20.62 6.47 5.03
C MET A 132 -19.26 7.11 4.70
N THR A 133 -19.25 8.36 4.24
CA THR A 133 -17.98 9.09 4.07
C THR A 133 -17.29 9.32 5.41
N ASP A 134 -15.95 9.33 5.42
CA ASP A 134 -15.14 9.54 6.63
C ASP A 134 -15.54 10.80 7.41
N LYS A 135 -15.79 11.90 6.70
CA LYS A 135 -16.14 13.18 7.34
C LYS A 135 -17.53 13.14 7.98
N CYS A 136 -18.51 12.54 7.31
CA CYS A 136 -19.85 12.38 7.88
C CYS A 136 -19.80 11.52 9.15
N ARG A 137 -19.00 10.45 9.13
CA ARG A 137 -18.76 9.60 10.29
C ARG A 137 -18.14 10.34 11.48
N GLN A 138 -17.16 11.22 11.24
CA GLN A 138 -16.57 12.04 12.29
C GLN A 138 -17.60 12.97 12.96
N LEU A 139 -18.54 13.53 12.19
CA LEU A 139 -19.61 14.35 12.75
C LEU A 139 -20.54 13.53 13.67
N TRP A 140 -20.84 12.28 13.30
CA TRP A 140 -21.61 11.37 14.15
C TRP A 140 -20.87 10.96 15.42
N ASP A 141 -19.55 10.75 15.34
CA ASP A 141 -18.71 10.50 16.50
C ASP A 141 -18.72 11.68 17.47
N GLU A 142 -18.60 12.91 16.94
CA GLU A 142 -18.65 14.13 17.76
C GLU A 142 -20.03 14.35 18.38
N LEU A 143 -21.10 14.10 17.63
CA LEU A 143 -22.48 14.15 18.12
C LEU A 143 -22.69 13.17 19.28
N GLY A 144 -22.22 11.92 19.14
CA GLY A 144 -22.29 10.91 20.20
C GLY A 144 -21.50 11.31 21.46
N ALA A 145 -20.30 11.88 21.29
CA ALA A 145 -19.49 12.37 22.40
C ALA A 145 -20.14 13.56 23.14
N LEU A 146 -20.79 14.47 22.43
CA LEU A 146 -21.53 15.58 23.03
C LEU A 146 -22.71 15.08 23.86
N TRP A 147 -23.46 14.09 23.37
CA TRP A 147 -24.56 13.49 24.13
C TRP A 147 -24.09 12.83 25.42
N VAL A 148 -22.91 12.20 25.43
CA VAL A 148 -22.29 11.71 26.67
C VAL A 148 -22.07 12.86 27.66
N CYS A 149 -21.55 14.00 27.20
CA CYS A 149 -21.31 15.18 28.04
C CYS A 149 -22.62 15.78 28.59
N VAL A 150 -23.67 15.86 27.77
CA VAL A 150 -24.99 16.38 28.18
C VAL A 150 -25.61 15.49 29.26
N VAL A 151 -25.67 14.17 29.01
CA VAL A 151 -26.28 13.20 29.95
C VAL A 151 -25.48 13.09 31.25
N LEU A 152 -24.16 13.27 31.19
CA LEU A 152 -23.28 13.29 32.37
C LEU A 152 -23.20 14.63 33.09
N SER A 153 -24.01 15.62 32.69
CA SER A 153 -23.99 16.93 33.35
C SER A 153 -24.14 16.80 34.87
N PRO A 154 -23.20 17.34 35.66
CA PRO A 154 -23.23 17.24 37.11
C PRO A 154 -24.34 18.06 37.77
N HIS A 155 -25.00 18.95 37.02
CA HIS A 155 -26.01 19.91 37.53
C HIS A 155 -27.38 19.69 36.88
N CYS A 156 -27.52 18.66 36.06
CA CYS A 156 -28.77 18.38 35.36
C CYS A 156 -29.87 17.93 36.34
N ARG A 157 -31.06 18.50 36.17
CA ARG A 157 -32.25 18.08 36.91
C ARG A 157 -32.61 16.65 36.49
N PRO A 158 -33.00 15.77 37.43
CA PRO A 158 -33.29 14.36 37.10
C PRO A 158 -34.41 14.21 36.06
N GLU A 159 -35.36 15.15 36.02
CA GLU A 159 -36.47 15.20 35.06
C GLU A 159 -35.98 15.48 33.62
N GLU A 160 -35.07 16.45 33.45
CA GLU A 160 -34.45 16.76 32.16
C GLU A 160 -33.58 15.61 31.66
N ARG A 161 -32.82 14.99 32.57
CA ARG A 161 -32.00 13.83 32.22
C ARG A 161 -32.84 12.68 31.71
N GLU A 162 -33.97 12.38 32.37
CA GLU A 162 -34.83 11.27 31.94
C GLU A 162 -35.49 11.56 30.59
N SER A 163 -35.89 12.81 30.32
CA SER A 163 -36.45 13.19 29.01
C SER A 163 -35.42 13.05 27.88
N TRP A 164 -34.15 13.44 28.12
CA TRP A 164 -33.08 13.21 27.14
C TRP A 164 -32.77 11.72 26.94
N LEU A 165 -32.79 10.92 28.01
CA LEU A 165 -32.60 9.47 27.92
C LEU A 165 -33.75 8.81 27.14
N GLU A 166 -34.99 9.28 27.27
CA GLU A 166 -36.12 8.81 26.47
C GLU A 166 -35.90 9.10 24.96
N LEU A 167 -35.48 10.32 24.61
CA LEU A 167 -35.11 10.66 23.23
C LEU A 167 -33.98 9.78 22.69
N LEU A 168 -32.90 9.61 23.47
CA LEU A 168 -31.77 8.76 23.08
C LEU A 168 -32.18 7.29 22.90
N ARG A 169 -33.07 6.75 23.76
CA ARG A 169 -33.61 5.39 23.58
C ARG A 169 -34.42 5.28 22.29
N ARG A 170 -35.24 6.30 21.98
CA ARG A 170 -36.00 6.37 20.74
C ARG A 170 -35.10 6.42 19.51
N TRP A 171 -34.09 7.28 19.50
CA TRP A 171 -33.14 7.40 18.39
C TRP A 171 -32.27 6.15 18.23
N ASN A 172 -31.80 5.55 19.33
CA ASN A 172 -31.02 4.31 19.31
C ASN A 172 -31.82 3.11 18.76
N ALA A 173 -33.14 3.11 18.93
CA ALA A 173 -34.03 2.08 18.39
C ALA A 173 -34.36 2.28 16.89
N MET A 174 -34.03 3.43 16.30
CA MET A 174 -34.28 3.68 14.88
C MET A 174 -33.34 2.85 14.01
N ASP A 175 -33.91 2.19 12.98
CA ASP A 175 -33.13 1.36 12.07
C ASP A 175 -32.11 2.14 11.23
N ILE A 176 -32.38 3.43 10.99
CA ILE A 176 -31.48 4.32 10.25
C ILE A 176 -30.30 4.82 11.10
N CYS A 177 -30.34 4.65 12.43
CA CYS A 177 -29.29 5.15 13.32
C CYS A 177 -27.95 4.44 13.03
N PRO A 178 -26.86 5.20 12.78
CA PRO A 178 -25.56 4.63 12.48
C PRO A 178 -24.99 3.77 13.61
N LEU A 179 -24.37 2.65 13.21
CA LEU A 179 -23.58 1.80 14.11
C LEU A 179 -22.27 2.49 14.48
N GLU A 180 -21.79 2.30 15.70
CA GLU A 180 -20.56 2.89 16.22
C GLU A 180 -19.32 2.52 15.37
N GLU A 181 -19.22 1.24 14.97
CA GLU A 181 -18.08 0.71 14.20
C GLU A 181 -18.21 0.88 12.67
N GLY A 182 -19.44 1.09 12.20
CA GLY A 182 -19.74 1.33 10.78
C GLY A 182 -19.75 0.13 9.84
N ASN A 183 -19.70 -1.07 10.40
CA ASN A 183 -19.86 -2.31 9.65
C ASN A 183 -21.35 -2.60 9.39
N TYR A 184 -21.88 -2.17 8.24
CA TYR A 184 -23.25 -2.53 7.80
C TYR A 184 -23.31 -3.90 7.09
N SER A 185 -22.17 -4.50 6.78
CA SER A 185 -22.05 -5.72 5.96
C SER A 185 -22.45 -7.02 6.65
N LEU A 186 -22.64 -7.01 7.97
CA LEU A 186 -23.09 -8.18 8.76
C LEU A 186 -24.61 -8.24 9.02
N ASP A 187 -25.33 -7.15 8.76
CA ASP A 187 -26.77 -7.02 9.07
C ASP A 187 -27.70 -7.40 7.89
N GLY A 188 -27.17 -7.97 6.80
CA GLY A 188 -27.98 -8.42 5.66
C GLY A 188 -28.82 -9.65 6.01
N PRO A 189 -30.11 -9.74 5.60
CA PRO A 189 -30.94 -10.93 5.79
C PRO A 189 -30.42 -12.04 4.86
N GLY A 190 -29.43 -12.81 5.32
CA GLY A 190 -28.79 -13.88 4.57
C GLY A 190 -27.39 -14.31 5.06
N ALA A 191 -26.73 -13.54 5.93
CA ALA A 191 -25.41 -13.88 6.47
C ALA A 191 -25.45 -14.72 7.76
N GLN A 192 -26.25 -15.80 7.79
CA GLN A 192 -26.18 -16.81 8.85
C GLN A 192 -25.18 -17.91 8.49
N THR A 193 -23.89 -17.61 8.52
CA THR A 193 -22.85 -18.65 8.64
C THR A 193 -21.82 -18.19 9.67
N ALA A 194 -22.17 -18.33 10.95
CA ALA A 194 -21.22 -18.19 12.03
C ALA A 194 -20.20 -19.36 11.99
N PRO A 195 -18.90 -19.13 12.25
CA PRO A 195 -17.95 -20.22 12.43
C PRO A 195 -18.31 -20.97 13.71
N GLN A 196 -18.53 -22.28 13.62
CA GLN A 196 -18.74 -23.14 14.77
C GLN A 196 -17.48 -23.12 15.66
N SER A 197 -17.53 -22.40 16.77
CA SER A 197 -16.64 -22.66 17.90
C SER A 197 -17.22 -23.83 18.69
N SER A 198 -16.36 -24.80 19.01
CA SER A 198 -16.72 -25.94 19.83
C SER A 198 -17.06 -25.48 21.25
N GLY A 199 -18.35 -25.51 21.62
CA GLY A 199 -18.78 -25.64 23.02
C GLY A 199 -19.22 -24.39 23.78
N GLY A 200 -19.64 -23.30 23.13
CA GLY A 200 -20.25 -22.15 23.82
C GLY A 200 -21.43 -21.55 23.05
N VAL A 201 -22.52 -21.22 23.74
CA VAL A 201 -23.70 -20.55 23.16
C VAL A 201 -23.25 -19.24 22.48
N PRO A 202 -23.61 -18.99 21.21
CA PRO A 202 -23.24 -17.75 20.53
C PRO A 202 -24.02 -16.59 21.16
N VAL A 203 -23.32 -15.72 21.89
CA VAL A 203 -23.87 -14.43 22.33
C VAL A 203 -23.86 -13.52 21.12
N ILE A 204 -25.03 -13.27 20.52
CA ILE A 204 -25.21 -12.23 19.51
C ILE A 204 -24.88 -10.90 20.19
N ALA A 205 -23.81 -10.23 19.77
CA ALA A 205 -23.45 -8.93 20.31
C ALA A 205 -24.60 -7.93 20.05
N PRO A 206 -25.03 -7.15 21.06
CA PRO A 206 -26.13 -6.21 20.89
C PRO A 206 -25.74 -5.10 19.90
N ARG A 207 -26.68 -4.73 19.02
CA ARG A 207 -26.53 -3.64 18.05
C ARG A 207 -26.08 -2.35 18.75
N GLN A 208 -24.81 -1.97 18.58
CA GLN A 208 -24.24 -0.80 19.24
C GLN A 208 -24.24 0.41 18.30
N THR A 209 -25.16 1.35 18.54
CA THR A 209 -25.21 2.63 17.80
C THR A 209 -24.29 3.67 18.42
N VAL A 210 -24.09 4.78 17.71
CA VAL A 210 -23.38 5.97 18.21
C VAL A 210 -23.92 6.53 19.54
N PHE A 211 -25.19 6.28 19.88
CA PHE A 211 -25.82 6.75 21.12
C PHE A 211 -25.73 5.76 22.29
N ALA A 212 -25.32 4.50 22.04
CA ALA A 212 -25.29 3.46 23.06
C ALA A 212 -24.43 3.84 24.27
N ARG A 213 -23.34 4.59 24.05
CA ARG A 213 -22.45 5.07 25.12
C ARG A 213 -23.06 6.21 25.94
N ALA A 214 -23.84 7.09 25.33
CA ALA A 214 -24.58 8.12 26.04
C ALA A 214 -25.65 7.49 26.96
N LEU A 215 -26.33 6.44 26.49
CA LEU A 215 -27.28 5.67 27.29
C LEU A 215 -26.60 5.01 28.51
N LYS A 216 -25.47 4.33 28.31
CA LYS A 216 -24.66 3.76 29.41
C LYS A 216 -24.18 4.83 30.38
N ALA A 217 -23.77 5.99 29.88
CA ALA A 217 -23.37 7.12 30.72
C ALA A 217 -24.54 7.68 31.55
N GLY A 218 -25.78 7.50 31.07
CA GLY A 218 -27.03 7.76 31.78
C GLY A 218 -27.20 7.00 33.11
N GLU A 219 -26.48 5.91 33.32
CA GLU A 219 -26.55 5.11 34.54
C GLU A 219 -25.63 5.65 35.64
N LEU A 220 -24.67 6.50 35.27
CA LEU A 220 -23.63 6.99 36.16
C LEU A 220 -24.16 8.07 37.12
N ARG A 221 -23.78 7.96 38.39
CA ARG A 221 -24.18 8.88 39.47
C ARG A 221 -22.98 9.67 39.98
N TRP A 222 -23.23 10.91 40.43
CA TRP A 222 -22.21 11.78 41.02
C TRP A 222 -22.15 11.67 42.56
N ASN A 223 -23.12 10.99 43.18
CA ASN A 223 -23.33 10.98 44.64
C ASN A 223 -22.38 10.04 45.41
N ASP A 224 -21.38 9.45 44.76
CA ASP A 224 -20.43 8.56 45.43
C ASP A 224 -19.59 9.36 46.45
N PRO A 225 -19.49 8.91 47.71
CA PRO A 225 -18.84 9.68 48.77
C PRO A 225 -17.33 9.80 48.57
N HIS A 226 -16.69 8.85 47.90
CA HIS A 226 -15.27 8.94 47.55
C HIS A 226 -15.05 9.88 46.36
N LEU A 227 -15.90 9.80 45.35
CA LEU A 227 -15.88 10.73 44.22
C LEU A 227 -16.00 12.18 44.70
N GLN A 228 -16.96 12.47 45.58
CA GLN A 228 -17.15 13.81 46.14
C GLN A 228 -15.92 14.30 46.91
N ARG A 229 -15.26 13.44 47.71
CA ARG A 229 -13.98 13.79 48.36
C ARG A 229 -12.89 14.17 47.36
N VAL A 230 -12.75 13.39 46.26
CA VAL A 230 -11.79 13.67 45.19
C VAL A 230 -12.09 15.00 44.50
N LEU A 231 -13.36 15.26 44.18
CA LEU A 231 -13.78 16.49 43.51
C LEU A 231 -13.58 17.73 44.41
N ASN A 232 -13.84 17.61 45.72
CA ASN A 232 -13.66 18.68 46.70
C ASN A 232 -12.18 18.94 47.04
N GLY A 233 -11.31 17.97 46.82
CA GLY A 233 -9.87 18.07 47.13
C GLY A 233 -9.53 17.71 48.57
N ASP A 234 -10.40 16.96 49.24
CA ASP A 234 -10.22 16.53 50.63
C ASP A 234 -9.15 15.42 50.68
N THR A 235 -7.90 15.81 50.97
CA THR A 235 -6.82 14.85 51.19
C THR A 235 -6.90 14.31 52.62
N CYS A 236 -6.74 13.00 52.79
CA CYS A 236 -6.67 12.41 54.11
C CYS A 236 -5.36 12.89 54.75
N ALA A 237 -5.44 13.85 55.68
CA ALA A 237 -4.28 14.35 56.40
C ALA A 237 -3.56 13.17 57.06
N SER A 238 -2.26 13.04 56.73
CA SER A 238 -1.34 12.12 57.38
C SER A 238 -1.40 12.35 58.90
N GLY A 239 -2.08 11.45 59.63
CA GLY A 239 -2.17 11.51 61.09
C GLY A 239 -3.44 10.92 61.72
N THR A 240 -4.58 10.88 61.02
CA THR A 240 -5.82 10.32 61.60
C THR A 240 -6.07 8.90 61.11
N SER A 241 -5.98 7.94 62.04
CA SER A 241 -6.30 6.53 61.88
C SER A 241 -7.47 6.27 60.91
N VAL A 242 -7.17 5.61 59.79
CA VAL A 242 -8.14 5.09 58.83
C VAL A 242 -9.03 4.06 59.53
N LYS A 243 -10.25 4.45 59.91
CA LYS A 243 -11.17 3.61 60.71
C LYS A 243 -11.91 2.54 59.91
N CYS A 244 -11.73 2.43 58.59
CA CYS A 244 -12.47 1.47 57.77
C CYS A 244 -11.60 0.75 56.72
N SER A 245 -11.84 -0.54 56.50
CA SER A 245 -11.11 -1.39 55.52
C SER A 245 -11.31 -0.94 54.06
N THR A 246 -12.43 -0.30 53.75
CA THR A 246 -12.75 0.26 52.41
C THR A 246 -11.93 1.49 52.06
N ASP A 247 -11.58 2.35 53.03
CA ASP A 247 -10.76 3.56 52.77
C ASP A 247 -9.31 3.22 52.41
N LYS A 248 -8.82 2.01 52.73
CA LYS A 248 -7.46 1.57 52.37
C LYS A 248 -7.29 1.27 50.87
N LEU A 249 -8.36 0.96 50.16
CA LEU A 249 -8.33 0.68 48.71
C LEU A 249 -8.47 1.95 47.85
N SER A 250 -8.92 3.05 48.46
CA SER A 250 -9.21 4.32 47.79
C SER A 250 -7.98 5.22 47.60
N TYR A 251 -6.84 4.85 48.18
CA TYR A 251 -5.59 5.58 48.09
C TYR A 251 -4.45 4.63 47.72
N ASP A 252 -3.45 5.15 47.01
CA ASP A 252 -2.25 4.37 46.68
C ASP A 252 -1.34 4.24 47.92
N PRO A 253 -0.28 3.40 47.86
CA PRO A 253 0.68 3.25 48.97
C PRO A 253 1.39 4.56 49.37
N GLN A 254 1.29 5.61 48.55
CA GLN A 254 1.89 6.93 48.77
C GLN A 254 0.85 7.94 49.29
N GLY A 255 -0.38 7.51 49.57
CA GLY A 255 -1.48 8.34 50.09
C GLY A 255 -2.19 9.19 49.04
N ARG A 256 -1.96 8.97 47.74
CA ARG A 256 -2.63 9.69 46.65
C ARG A 256 -4.00 9.09 46.35
N PRO A 257 -5.02 9.91 46.04
CA PRO A 257 -6.36 9.41 45.76
C PRO A 257 -6.38 8.57 44.47
N LEU A 258 -7.12 7.47 44.51
CA LEU A 258 -7.38 6.57 43.38
C LEU A 258 -8.87 6.62 43.01
N TRP A 259 -9.19 6.47 41.72
CA TRP A 259 -10.56 6.24 41.27
C TRP A 259 -10.69 4.83 40.68
N LEU A 260 -11.37 3.94 41.41
CA LEU A 260 -11.61 2.53 41.02
C LEU A 260 -13.08 2.26 40.67
N GLY A 261 -13.97 3.24 40.82
CA GLY A 261 -15.41 3.06 40.70
C GLY A 261 -15.92 2.83 39.27
N ASP A 262 -15.18 3.29 38.27
CA ASP A 262 -15.53 3.15 36.85
C ASP A 262 -14.38 2.52 36.04
N HIS A 263 -14.71 1.86 34.94
CA HIS A 263 -13.73 1.49 33.91
C HIS A 263 -13.04 2.74 33.33
N PHE A 264 -11.78 2.59 32.91
CA PHE A 264 -10.93 3.72 32.52
C PHE A 264 -11.56 4.68 31.50
N PRO A 265 -12.16 4.24 30.37
CA PRO A 265 -12.76 5.18 29.42
C PRO A 265 -13.97 5.93 29.98
N VAL A 266 -14.74 5.29 30.86
CA VAL A 266 -15.92 5.87 31.49
C VAL A 266 -15.51 6.92 32.54
N ALA A 267 -14.47 6.65 33.31
CA ALA A 267 -13.89 7.64 34.21
C ALA A 267 -13.40 8.89 33.45
N CYS A 268 -12.78 8.71 32.28
CA CYS A 268 -12.36 9.82 31.41
C CYS A 268 -13.56 10.59 30.83
N ALA A 269 -14.69 9.94 30.58
CA ALA A 269 -15.92 10.62 30.16
C ALA A 269 -16.48 11.53 31.28
N ARG A 270 -16.34 11.16 32.55
CA ARG A 270 -16.66 12.06 33.68
C ARG A 270 -15.74 13.28 33.73
N VAL A 271 -14.44 13.09 33.46
CA VAL A 271 -13.47 14.19 33.35
C VAL A 271 -13.88 15.13 32.21
N ASP A 272 -14.23 14.59 31.04
CA ASP A 272 -14.68 15.39 29.89
C ASP A 272 -15.98 16.14 30.19
N ALA A 273 -16.94 15.50 30.85
CA ALA A 273 -18.18 16.14 31.27
C ALA A 273 -17.91 17.30 32.23
N LEU A 274 -17.08 17.11 33.27
CA LEU A 274 -16.71 18.19 34.19
C LEU A 274 -16.04 19.36 33.45
N ARG A 275 -15.09 19.06 32.55
CA ARG A 275 -14.40 20.07 31.75
C ARG A 275 -15.38 20.83 30.84
N SER A 276 -16.24 20.11 30.14
CA SER A 276 -17.23 20.65 29.20
C SER A 276 -18.33 21.48 29.90
N HIS A 277 -18.60 21.24 31.17
CA HIS A 277 -19.58 21.99 31.99
C HIS A 277 -18.94 23.09 32.86
N GLY A 278 -17.69 23.46 32.59
CA GLY A 278 -17.03 24.58 33.27
C GLY A 278 -16.47 24.29 34.66
N TYR A 279 -16.12 23.03 34.96
CA TYR A 279 -15.48 22.58 36.21
C TYR A 279 -14.03 22.10 36.00
N PRO A 280 -13.11 22.97 35.55
CA PRO A 280 -11.76 22.56 35.17
C PRO A 280 -10.93 22.04 36.36
N LEU A 281 -11.10 22.60 37.56
CA LEU A 281 -10.35 22.16 38.75
C LEU A 281 -10.81 20.78 39.24
N GLN A 282 -12.11 20.52 39.26
CA GLN A 282 -12.68 19.22 39.62
C GLN A 282 -12.30 18.17 38.57
N ALA A 283 -12.35 18.54 37.28
CA ALA A 283 -11.89 17.70 36.18
C ALA A 283 -10.40 17.33 36.35
N LEU A 284 -9.54 18.29 36.70
CA LEU A 284 -8.12 18.06 36.97
C LEU A 284 -7.89 17.10 38.14
N ARG A 285 -8.59 17.28 39.27
CA ARG A 285 -8.47 16.40 40.44
C ARG A 285 -8.88 14.96 40.12
N LEU A 286 -9.99 14.79 39.40
CA LEU A 286 -10.44 13.48 38.94
C LEU A 286 -9.48 12.88 37.89
N ALA A 287 -8.95 13.69 36.98
CA ALA A 287 -7.97 13.25 36.00
C ALA A 287 -6.70 12.70 36.69
N VAL A 288 -6.18 13.41 37.71
CA VAL A 288 -5.02 12.95 38.49
C VAL A 288 -5.32 11.64 39.21
N SER A 289 -6.49 11.48 39.83
CA SER A 289 -6.84 10.23 40.53
C SER A 289 -6.99 9.05 39.57
N VAL A 290 -7.54 9.27 38.37
CA VAL A 290 -7.60 8.27 37.29
C VAL A 290 -6.20 7.86 36.85
N VAL A 291 -5.27 8.80 36.67
CA VAL A 291 -3.87 8.47 36.30
C VAL A 291 -3.17 7.68 37.40
N ASN A 292 -3.41 7.99 38.67
CA ASN A 292 -2.86 7.21 39.78
C ASN A 292 -3.41 5.77 39.77
N THR A 293 -4.69 5.57 39.45
CA THR A 293 -5.26 4.24 39.23
C THR A 293 -4.54 3.51 38.09
N MET A 294 -4.29 4.18 36.96
CA MET A 294 -3.55 3.57 35.85
C MET A 294 -2.13 3.16 36.25
N ARG A 295 -1.43 4.00 37.03
CA ARG A 295 -0.09 3.70 37.55
C ARG A 295 -0.11 2.47 38.45
N LEU A 296 -1.08 2.38 39.38
CA LEU A 296 -1.24 1.22 40.26
C LEU A 296 -1.57 -0.06 39.47
N GLN A 297 -2.50 0.02 38.52
CA GLN A 297 -2.89 -1.12 37.68
C GLN A 297 -1.68 -1.66 36.90
N ARG A 298 -0.88 -0.76 36.30
CA ARG A 298 0.36 -1.14 35.63
C ARG A 298 1.35 -1.78 36.58
N GLN A 299 1.52 -1.23 37.79
CA GLN A 299 2.43 -1.82 38.76
C GLN A 299 2.05 -3.26 39.12
N HIS A 300 0.76 -3.53 39.37
CA HIS A 300 0.27 -4.88 39.62
C HIS A 300 0.48 -5.81 38.40
N GLN A 301 0.23 -5.32 37.18
CA GLN A 301 0.51 -6.09 35.95
C GLN A 301 1.99 -6.46 35.83
N MET A 302 2.89 -5.53 36.15
CA MET A 302 4.34 -5.75 36.13
C MET A 302 4.80 -6.74 37.19
N GLU A 303 4.23 -6.68 38.40
CA GLU A 303 4.53 -7.63 39.48
C GLU A 303 4.07 -9.05 39.14
N GLY A 304 2.87 -9.19 38.56
CA GLY A 304 2.37 -10.47 38.04
C GLY A 304 3.24 -11.03 36.90
N LEU A 305 3.67 -10.16 35.97
CA LEU A 305 4.55 -10.54 34.86
C LEU A 305 5.88 -11.11 35.36
N LYS A 306 6.49 -10.51 36.39
CA LYS A 306 7.77 -11.00 36.95
C LYS A 306 7.69 -12.46 37.38
N GLN A 307 6.53 -12.92 37.85
CA GLN A 307 6.30 -14.31 38.24
C GLN A 307 6.12 -15.24 37.03
N GLN A 308 5.49 -14.76 35.95
CA GLN A 308 5.14 -15.56 34.76
C GLN A 308 6.12 -15.43 33.57
N ARG A 309 7.14 -14.57 33.68
CA ARG A 309 8.04 -14.22 32.57
C ARG A 309 8.72 -15.43 31.92
N LYS A 310 9.22 -16.37 32.73
CA LYS A 310 9.93 -17.57 32.22
C LYS A 310 9.02 -18.46 31.38
N GLU A 311 7.76 -18.59 31.77
CA GLU A 311 6.78 -19.43 31.07
C GLU A 311 6.37 -18.79 29.73
N LEU A 312 6.14 -17.48 29.72
CA LEU A 312 5.80 -16.73 28.51
C LEU A 312 6.96 -16.72 27.50
N GLN A 313 8.21 -16.58 27.96
CA GLN A 313 9.39 -16.66 27.10
C GLN A 313 9.56 -18.05 26.47
N MET A 314 9.27 -19.12 27.21
CA MET A 314 9.31 -20.49 26.68
C MET A 314 8.22 -20.74 25.63
N LYS A 315 7.01 -20.21 25.85
CA LYS A 315 5.86 -20.41 24.93
C LYS A 315 5.92 -19.55 23.67
N GLY A 316 6.64 -18.42 23.70
CA GLY A 316 6.81 -17.51 22.55
C GLY A 316 5.52 -16.86 22.03
N SER A 317 4.37 -17.10 22.68
CA SER A 317 3.04 -16.64 22.28
C SER A 317 2.17 -16.41 23.51
N THR A 318 1.17 -15.54 23.37
CA THR A 318 0.22 -15.21 24.43
C THR A 318 -1.20 -15.09 23.87
N THR A 319 -2.18 -15.52 24.64
CA THR A 319 -3.61 -15.27 24.38
C THR A 319 -4.11 -14.03 25.12
N LEU A 320 -3.27 -13.43 25.97
CA LEU A 320 -3.64 -12.24 26.72
C LEU A 320 -3.61 -11.02 25.78
N THR A 321 -4.77 -10.38 25.63
CA THR A 321 -4.93 -9.18 24.84
C THR A 321 -5.93 -8.24 25.50
N ASN A 322 -5.70 -6.93 25.40
CA ASN A 322 -6.74 -5.96 25.73
C ASN A 322 -7.75 -5.90 24.58
N LEU A 323 -9.00 -6.26 24.88
CA LEU A 323 -10.13 -6.20 23.93
C LEU A 323 -10.57 -4.74 23.68
N GLU A 324 -10.42 -3.88 24.68
CA GLU A 324 -10.77 -2.46 24.58
C GLU A 324 -9.49 -1.62 24.42
N GLY A 325 -9.25 -1.13 23.19
CA GLY A 325 -8.15 -0.22 22.89
C GLY A 325 -8.50 1.23 23.28
N TRP A 326 -7.58 1.93 23.95
CA TRP A 326 -7.83 3.32 24.36
C TRP A 326 -7.64 4.35 23.24
N ILE A 327 -6.82 4.03 22.23
CA ILE A 327 -6.59 4.88 21.05
C ILE A 327 -7.63 4.56 19.97
N GLY A 328 -8.25 5.59 19.39
CA GLY A 328 -9.38 5.43 18.46
C GLY A 328 -10.72 5.15 19.15
N HIS A 329 -10.72 5.07 20.48
CA HIS A 329 -11.92 4.84 21.27
C HIS A 329 -12.90 6.03 21.15
N PRO A 330 -14.21 5.79 20.95
CA PRO A 330 -15.19 6.88 20.80
C PRO A 330 -15.31 7.86 21.98
N LEU A 331 -14.90 7.46 23.20
CA LEU A 331 -14.83 8.39 24.34
C LEU A 331 -13.50 9.17 24.44
N ASP A 332 -12.57 8.95 23.51
CA ASP A 332 -11.24 9.57 23.46
C ASP A 332 -10.56 9.72 24.84
N PRO A 333 -10.37 8.64 25.61
CA PRO A 333 -9.95 8.76 27.01
C PRO A 333 -8.54 9.35 27.17
N ILE A 334 -7.61 8.98 26.27
CA ILE A 334 -6.23 9.49 26.29
C ILE A 334 -6.20 10.95 25.81
N GLY A 335 -6.87 11.28 24.71
CA GLY A 335 -6.96 12.66 24.24
C GLY A 335 -7.66 13.56 25.26
N CYS A 336 -8.70 13.07 25.94
CA CYS A 336 -9.37 13.77 27.02
C CYS A 336 -8.41 14.14 28.15
N LEU A 337 -7.68 13.18 28.72
CA LEU A 337 -6.73 13.45 29.81
C LEU A 337 -5.61 14.39 29.35
N CYS A 338 -5.05 14.19 28.14
CA CYS A 338 -4.01 15.06 27.60
C CYS A 338 -4.50 16.50 27.48
N LYS A 339 -5.67 16.73 26.89
CA LYS A 339 -6.28 18.07 26.76
C LYS A 339 -6.49 18.71 28.13
N THR A 340 -7.07 17.98 29.10
CA THR A 340 -7.29 18.50 30.47
C THR A 340 -5.99 18.98 31.11
N PHE A 341 -4.89 18.22 30.99
CA PHE A 341 -3.62 18.60 31.59
C PHE A 341 -2.90 19.72 30.83
N LEU A 342 -2.97 19.73 29.49
CA LEU A 342 -2.32 20.74 28.67
C LEU A 342 -3.02 22.09 28.74
N GLU A 343 -4.35 22.12 28.75
CA GLU A 343 -5.14 23.34 28.95
C GLU A 343 -4.79 24.02 30.28
N ALA A 344 -4.62 23.22 31.35
CA ALA A 344 -4.19 23.72 32.65
C ALA A 344 -2.71 24.15 32.71
N SER A 345 -1.92 23.82 31.68
CA SER A 345 -0.50 24.17 31.56
C SER A 345 -0.27 25.39 30.64
N LEU A 346 -1.33 26.02 30.13
CA LEU A 346 -1.25 27.26 29.35
C LEU A 346 -1.11 28.49 30.27
N PRO A 347 -0.38 29.54 29.86
CA PRO A 347 -0.35 30.80 30.60
C PRO A 347 -1.73 31.47 30.63
N GLU A 348 -2.11 32.07 31.77
CA GLU A 348 -3.43 32.70 31.98
C GLU A 348 -3.76 33.83 30.97
N ASP A 349 -2.75 34.42 30.32
CA ASP A 349 -2.89 35.51 29.33
C ASP A 349 -3.21 34.99 27.90
N GLU A 350 -3.01 33.69 27.65
CA GLU A 350 -3.51 32.97 26.47
C GLU A 350 -4.71 32.12 26.89
N GLY A 351 -5.85 32.76 27.14
CA GLY A 351 -7.13 32.05 27.20
C GLY A 351 -7.30 31.16 25.95
N PRO A 352 -8.00 30.03 26.03
CA PRO A 352 -8.10 29.09 24.91
C PRO A 352 -8.61 29.83 23.67
N ALA A 353 -7.72 30.04 22.69
CA ALA A 353 -8.07 30.75 21.47
C ALA A 353 -9.20 29.96 20.78
N PRO A 354 -10.36 30.59 20.46
CA PRO A 354 -11.50 29.87 19.93
C PRO A 354 -11.33 29.37 18.48
N TYR A 355 -10.15 29.51 17.86
CA TYR A 355 -9.88 29.04 16.50
C TYR A 355 -8.41 28.66 16.31
N PRO A 356 -8.07 27.46 15.81
CA PRO A 356 -6.85 27.26 15.06
C PRO A 356 -7.07 27.83 13.64
N GLU A 357 -6.60 29.04 13.37
CA GLU A 357 -6.45 29.51 12.00
C GLU A 357 -5.41 28.62 11.29
N LEU A 358 -5.85 27.58 10.59
CA LEU A 358 -4.99 26.82 9.68
C LEU A 358 -4.75 27.65 8.41
N GLY A 359 -3.71 28.49 8.50
CA GLY A 359 -3.21 29.32 7.39
C GLY A 359 -1.96 30.14 7.74
N GLY A 360 -1.63 30.34 9.02
CA GLY A 360 -0.38 30.95 9.47
C GLY A 360 0.57 29.91 10.07
N GLU A 361 1.88 30.18 10.04
CA GLU A 361 2.93 29.37 10.68
C GLU A 361 2.48 28.88 12.08
N GLN A 362 2.60 27.58 12.36
CA GLN A 362 2.27 27.01 13.66
C GLN A 362 3.06 27.74 14.76
N ARG A 363 2.41 28.70 15.43
CA ARG A 363 2.99 29.41 16.55
C ARG A 363 3.22 28.37 17.66
N LYS A 364 4.48 28.23 18.07
CA LYS A 364 4.89 27.23 19.06
C LYS A 364 4.29 27.61 20.42
N VAL A 365 3.26 26.90 20.85
CA VAL A 365 2.59 27.13 22.14
C VAL A 365 3.55 26.79 23.27
N MET A 366 3.82 27.74 24.16
CA MET A 366 4.79 27.56 25.26
C MET A 366 4.07 27.08 26.53
N TYR A 367 4.10 25.78 26.78
CA TYR A 367 3.50 25.19 27.98
C TYR A 367 4.38 25.40 29.23
N GLN A 368 3.72 25.61 30.38
CA GLN A 368 4.38 25.81 31.66
C GLN A 368 4.25 24.58 32.59
N HIS A 369 5.26 24.37 33.44
CA HIS A 369 5.22 23.31 34.44
C HIS A 369 4.38 23.72 35.65
N VAL A 370 3.09 23.38 35.63
CA VAL A 370 2.17 23.58 36.76
C VAL A 370 2.23 22.37 37.72
N PRO A 371 2.43 22.56 39.04
CA PRO A 371 2.49 21.46 40.00
C PRO A 371 1.15 20.75 40.15
N VAL A 372 1.20 19.44 40.44
CA VAL A 372 -0.01 18.63 40.62
C VAL A 372 -0.73 19.02 41.93
N PRO A 373 -2.05 19.31 41.90
CA PRO A 373 -2.82 19.61 43.11
C PRO A 373 -2.79 18.47 44.13
N GLY A 374 -2.38 18.76 45.37
CA GLY A 374 -2.30 17.77 46.46
C GLY A 374 -1.15 16.76 46.35
N GLY A 375 -0.18 16.98 45.47
CA GLY A 375 0.99 16.12 45.31
C GLY A 375 1.99 16.22 46.47
N SER A 376 2.71 15.11 46.71
CA SER A 376 3.94 15.10 47.53
C SER A 376 5.00 16.06 46.93
N PRO A 377 6.07 16.43 47.67
CA PRO A 377 7.12 17.35 47.19
C PRO A 377 7.98 16.82 46.01
N SER A 378 7.49 15.85 45.25
CA SER A 378 8.21 15.09 44.20
C SER A 378 8.44 15.86 42.89
N GLY A 379 8.02 17.12 42.78
CA GLY A 379 8.25 17.94 41.57
C GLY A 379 7.48 17.47 40.32
N GLU A 380 6.45 16.62 40.47
CA GLU A 380 5.56 16.21 39.37
C GLU A 380 4.75 17.40 38.86
N SER A 381 4.70 17.59 37.53
CA SER A 381 3.91 18.64 36.89
C SER A 381 2.78 18.07 36.02
N LEU A 382 1.71 18.83 35.80
CA LEU A 382 0.60 18.46 34.92
C LEU A 382 1.09 18.16 33.50
N LEU A 383 2.04 18.94 32.99
CA LEU A 383 2.71 18.68 31.71
C LEU A 383 3.41 17.30 31.64
N CYS A 384 4.01 16.86 32.75
CA CYS A 384 4.64 15.53 32.83
C CYS A 384 3.59 14.42 32.85
N LEU A 385 2.45 14.64 33.52
CA LEU A 385 1.31 13.71 33.50
C LEU A 385 0.70 13.60 32.11
N ALA A 386 0.57 14.71 31.38
CA ALA A 386 0.09 14.71 30.00
C ALA A 386 0.95 13.81 29.11
N LEU A 387 2.28 14.00 29.15
CA LEU A 387 3.22 13.17 28.43
C LEU A 387 3.13 11.70 28.89
N GLU A 388 3.14 11.45 30.20
CA GLU A 388 3.07 10.09 30.74
C GLU A 388 1.84 9.34 30.22
N VAL A 389 0.64 9.91 30.38
CA VAL A 389 -0.63 9.29 29.96
C VAL A 389 -0.66 9.02 28.47
N ALA A 390 -0.20 9.96 27.66
CA ALA A 390 -0.12 9.77 26.22
C ALA A 390 0.77 8.58 25.86
N LEU A 391 1.95 8.47 26.48
CA LEU A 391 2.87 7.35 26.28
C LEU A 391 2.29 6.03 26.80
N MET A 392 1.55 6.06 27.92
CA MET A 392 0.85 4.87 28.45
C MET A 392 -0.18 4.35 27.44
N GLY A 393 -0.97 5.25 26.87
CA GLY A 393 -2.06 4.90 25.97
C GLY A 393 -1.60 4.49 24.58
N LEU A 394 -0.66 5.22 24.00
CA LEU A 394 -0.08 4.88 22.70
C LEU A 394 0.63 3.52 22.75
N GLY A 395 1.30 3.22 23.86
CA GLY A 395 2.05 1.98 24.07
C GLY A 395 1.23 0.78 24.56
N GLN A 396 -0.08 0.92 24.77
CA GLN A 396 -0.96 -0.17 25.20
C GLN A 396 -1.03 -1.26 24.12
N GLN A 397 -0.75 -2.52 24.48
CA GLN A 397 -1.07 -3.66 23.62
C GLN A 397 -2.59 -3.72 23.46
N ARG A 398 -3.07 -3.81 22.22
CA ARG A 398 -4.50 -3.87 21.90
C ARG A 398 -4.72 -4.68 20.63
N ALA A 399 -5.84 -5.39 20.57
CA ALA A 399 -6.26 -6.08 19.35
C ALA A 399 -6.61 -5.07 18.24
N MET A 400 -6.39 -5.46 16.99
CA MET A 400 -6.84 -4.68 15.83
C MET A 400 -8.37 -4.57 15.83
N PRO A 401 -8.95 -3.35 15.75
CA PRO A 401 -10.40 -3.20 15.73
C PRO A 401 -11.00 -3.74 14.43
N GLU A 402 -12.27 -4.16 14.52
CA GLU A 402 -13.01 -4.70 13.38
C GLU A 402 -13.57 -3.58 12.49
N GLY A 403 -13.46 -3.75 11.17
CA GLY A 403 -13.96 -2.79 10.19
C GLY A 403 -12.95 -1.72 9.76
N LEU A 404 -13.07 -1.29 8.51
CA LEU A 404 -12.18 -0.29 7.90
C LEU A 404 -12.20 1.03 8.68
N TYR A 405 -13.39 1.54 9.01
CA TYR A 405 -13.53 2.83 9.69
C TYR A 405 -12.87 2.86 11.06
N ALA A 406 -13.05 1.82 11.87
CA ALA A 406 -12.44 1.73 13.19
C ALA A 406 -10.92 1.66 13.11
N GLN A 407 -10.37 0.96 12.11
CA GLN A 407 -8.94 0.91 11.83
C GLN A 407 -8.38 2.27 11.38
N ASP A 408 -9.08 2.98 10.49
CA ASP A 408 -8.68 4.33 10.06
C ASP A 408 -8.80 5.36 11.19
N LYS A 409 -9.86 5.28 12.00
CA LYS A 409 -10.04 6.12 13.20
C LYS A 409 -8.89 5.90 14.18
N LEU A 410 -8.48 4.66 14.40
CA LEU A 410 -7.34 4.33 15.24
C LEU A 410 -6.04 4.99 14.75
N VAL A 411 -5.72 4.89 13.45
CA VAL A 411 -4.53 5.54 12.87
C VAL A 411 -4.61 7.06 13.03
N ARG A 412 -5.75 7.67 12.71
CA ARG A 412 -5.94 9.13 12.85
C ARG A 412 -5.78 9.58 14.30
N SER A 413 -6.37 8.87 15.26
CA SER A 413 -6.24 9.20 16.68
C SER A 413 -4.81 9.02 17.19
N GLU A 414 -4.10 7.99 16.74
CA GLU A 414 -2.68 7.80 17.04
C GLU A 414 -1.85 8.99 16.52
N GLU A 415 -2.02 9.36 15.26
CA GLU A 415 -1.32 10.49 14.63
C GLU A 415 -1.66 11.84 15.30
N GLN A 416 -2.90 12.05 15.72
CA GLN A 416 -3.33 13.26 16.43
C GLN A 416 -2.62 13.40 17.79
N ILE A 417 -2.55 12.32 18.58
CA ILE A 417 -1.87 12.35 19.88
C ILE A 417 -0.36 12.50 19.68
N ILE A 418 0.25 11.83 18.70
CA ILE A 418 1.67 12.02 18.36
C ILE A 418 1.94 13.46 17.92
N GLY A 419 1.06 14.05 17.11
CA GLY A 419 1.15 15.44 16.68
C GLY A 419 1.10 16.41 17.86
N LEU A 420 0.20 16.15 18.82
CA LEU A 420 0.11 16.89 20.08
C LEU A 420 1.39 16.77 20.92
N LEU A 421 1.97 15.57 21.03
CA LEU A 421 3.25 15.39 21.74
C LEU A 421 4.42 16.06 21.01
N GLY A 422 4.34 16.21 19.69
CA GLY A 422 5.33 16.91 18.88
C GLY A 422 5.38 18.42 19.10
N THR A 423 4.35 19.03 19.69
CA THR A 423 4.36 20.46 20.04
C THR A 423 5.11 20.74 21.35
N LEU A 424 5.35 19.71 22.17
CA LEU A 424 6.00 19.84 23.46
C LEU A 424 7.50 20.06 23.30
N GLU A 425 8.04 21.07 23.97
CA GLU A 425 9.50 21.26 24.05
C GLU A 425 10.10 20.29 25.07
N MET A 426 10.98 19.40 24.59
CA MET A 426 11.59 18.34 25.42
C MET A 426 12.64 18.90 26.38
N GLY A 427 12.18 19.47 27.50
CA GLY A 427 13.03 19.84 28.63
C GLY A 427 13.47 18.63 29.47
N GLU A 428 14.42 18.83 30.39
CA GLU A 428 15.03 17.74 31.18
C GLU A 428 14.00 16.88 31.94
N ARG A 429 12.98 17.50 32.55
CA ARG A 429 11.91 16.80 33.27
C ARG A 429 11.09 15.89 32.34
N LEU A 430 10.75 16.37 31.15
CA LEU A 430 10.00 15.59 30.16
C LEU A 430 10.84 14.46 29.58
N VAL A 431 12.13 14.68 29.36
CA VAL A 431 13.07 13.63 28.92
C VAL A 431 13.19 12.52 29.98
N GLN A 432 13.20 12.86 31.27
CA GLN A 432 13.19 11.86 32.35
C GLN A 432 11.91 11.01 32.33
N VAL A 433 10.74 11.64 32.13
CA VAL A 433 9.46 10.92 31.97
C VAL A 433 9.50 10.03 30.73
N LEU A 434 9.94 10.57 29.59
CA LEU A 434 10.05 9.85 28.32
C LEU A 434 10.92 8.59 28.47
N ARG A 435 12.13 8.71 29.04
CA ARG A 435 13.03 7.57 29.31
C ARG A 435 12.39 6.55 30.26
N LYS A 436 11.78 7.01 31.35
CA LYS A 436 11.10 6.12 32.31
C LYS A 436 9.97 5.33 31.65
N GLN A 437 9.11 5.99 30.90
CA GLN A 437 7.98 5.35 30.22
C GLN A 437 8.46 4.40 29.11
N ALA A 438 9.47 4.79 28.35
CA ALA A 438 10.12 3.96 27.35
C ALA A 438 10.62 2.62 27.92
N MET A 439 11.30 2.63 29.06
CA MET A 439 11.73 1.41 29.76
C MET A 439 10.55 0.57 30.24
N LEU A 440 9.54 1.20 30.85
CA LEU A 440 8.34 0.49 31.32
C LEU A 440 7.57 -0.19 30.18
N LEU A 441 7.53 0.42 28.98
CA LEU A 441 6.91 -0.17 27.80
C LEU A 441 7.67 -1.41 27.31
N LEU A 442 9.00 -1.38 27.29
CA LEU A 442 9.83 -2.54 26.93
C LEU A 442 9.66 -3.71 27.90
N GLU A 443 9.50 -3.40 29.20
CA GLU A 443 9.32 -4.39 30.26
C GLU A 443 7.85 -4.80 30.46
N GLY A 444 6.91 -4.14 29.79
CA GLY A 444 5.46 -4.28 29.99
C GLY A 444 4.84 -5.64 29.67
N GLY A 445 5.63 -6.58 29.12
CA GLY A 445 5.16 -7.92 28.73
C GLY A 445 3.94 -7.87 27.79
N PRO A 446 2.96 -8.78 27.92
CA PRO A 446 1.81 -8.86 27.01
C PRO A 446 0.87 -7.65 27.09
N PHE A 447 1.06 -6.75 28.06
CA PHE A 447 0.23 -5.54 28.24
C PHE A 447 0.75 -4.34 27.45
N SER A 448 2.01 -4.39 26.94
CA SER A 448 2.59 -3.33 26.12
C SER A 448 2.83 -3.77 24.69
N GLY A 449 2.58 -2.88 23.73
CA GLY A 449 2.90 -3.12 22.32
C GLY A 449 4.41 -3.33 22.06
N PHE A 450 5.27 -2.96 23.01
CA PHE A 450 6.72 -3.19 22.98
C PHE A 450 7.16 -4.39 23.84
N GLY A 451 6.22 -5.16 24.39
CA GLY A 451 6.53 -6.32 25.22
C GLY A 451 7.33 -7.41 24.51
N GLU A 452 8.01 -8.27 25.28
CA GLU A 452 8.77 -9.40 24.71
C GLU A 452 7.88 -10.37 23.93
N VAL A 453 6.67 -10.62 24.43
CA VAL A 453 5.65 -11.46 23.79
C VAL A 453 4.38 -10.63 23.64
N ILE A 454 3.81 -10.60 22.44
CA ILE A 454 2.60 -9.84 22.11
C ILE A 454 1.56 -10.75 21.46
N TYR A 455 0.28 -10.44 21.65
CA TYR A 455 -0.81 -11.16 21.02
C TYR A 455 -0.70 -11.05 19.48
N ARG A 456 -1.00 -12.14 18.76
CA ARG A 456 -0.74 -12.25 17.31
C ARG A 456 -1.41 -11.14 16.49
N GLU A 457 -2.62 -10.74 16.88
CA GLU A 457 -3.41 -9.73 16.15
C GLU A 457 -3.35 -8.35 16.84
N SER A 458 -2.25 -8.09 17.56
CA SER A 458 -2.01 -6.77 18.17
C SER A 458 -1.76 -5.72 17.10
N VAL A 459 -2.28 -4.51 17.32
CA VAL A 459 -1.93 -3.34 16.52
C VAL A 459 -0.40 -3.11 16.55
N PRO A 460 0.28 -3.04 15.40
CA PRO A 460 1.72 -2.75 15.35
C PRO A 460 2.02 -1.30 15.74
N MET A 461 3.10 -1.08 16.49
CA MET A 461 3.45 0.24 17.06
C MET A 461 4.45 1.04 16.21
N HIS A 462 4.48 0.85 14.88
CA HIS A 462 5.54 1.45 14.03
C HIS A 462 5.55 2.98 14.07
N THR A 463 4.38 3.62 13.97
CA THR A 463 4.23 5.09 14.00
C THR A 463 4.69 5.65 15.34
N PHE A 464 4.20 5.07 16.43
CA PHE A 464 4.57 5.48 17.78
C PHE A 464 6.05 5.22 18.09
N ALA A 465 6.60 4.08 17.65
CA ALA A 465 8.01 3.76 17.80
C ALA A 465 8.92 4.75 17.07
N ARG A 466 8.51 5.25 15.88
CA ARG A 466 9.26 6.28 15.15
C ARG A 466 9.30 7.61 15.90
N PHE A 467 8.18 8.00 16.51
CA PHE A 467 8.13 9.17 17.41
C PHE A 467 9.08 8.98 18.60
N LEU A 468 8.96 7.86 19.33
CA LEU A 468 9.83 7.54 20.47
C LEU A 468 11.31 7.51 20.08
N PHE A 469 11.63 6.88 18.95
CA PHE A 469 12.99 6.82 18.41
C PHE A 469 13.56 8.22 18.19
N THR A 470 12.82 9.08 17.49
CA THR A 470 13.25 10.45 17.18
C THR A 470 13.40 11.30 18.44
N ALA A 471 12.47 11.18 19.39
CA ALA A 471 12.47 11.94 20.64
C ALA A 471 13.56 11.47 21.63
N LEU A 472 13.89 10.18 21.65
CA LEU A 472 14.91 9.61 22.54
C LEU A 472 16.33 9.71 21.98
N LEU A 473 16.50 9.70 20.65
CA LEU A 473 17.82 9.60 20.00
C LEU A 473 18.86 10.64 20.49
N PRO A 474 18.53 11.92 20.71
CA PRO A 474 19.49 12.91 21.22
C PRO A 474 19.92 12.68 22.68
N HIS A 475 19.18 11.85 23.42
CA HIS A 475 19.30 11.69 24.85
C HIS A 475 19.80 10.30 25.25
N ASP A 476 19.31 9.24 24.61
CA ASP A 476 19.65 7.85 24.89
C ASP A 476 19.50 7.01 23.61
N SER A 477 20.61 6.83 22.90
CA SER A 477 20.63 6.12 21.62
C SER A 477 20.33 4.63 21.78
N ASP A 478 20.87 3.98 22.82
CA ASP A 478 20.67 2.54 23.06
C ASP A 478 19.20 2.23 23.37
N LEU A 479 18.55 3.04 24.22
CA LEU A 479 17.12 2.89 24.49
C LEU A 479 16.28 3.15 23.23
N ALA A 480 16.63 4.16 22.43
CA ALA A 480 15.93 4.48 21.18
C ALA A 480 15.96 3.29 20.21
N TYR A 481 17.13 2.71 19.94
CA TYR A 481 17.25 1.56 19.04
C TYR A 481 16.54 0.32 19.59
N ARG A 482 16.64 0.04 20.90
CA ARG A 482 15.93 -1.11 21.50
C ARG A 482 14.42 -1.04 21.28
N ILE A 483 13.82 0.13 21.45
CA ILE A 483 12.38 0.37 21.20
C ILE A 483 12.04 0.20 19.73
N ALA A 484 12.81 0.82 18.85
CA ALA A 484 12.55 0.77 17.42
C ALA A 484 12.67 -0.65 16.86
N LEU A 485 13.72 -1.38 17.23
CA LEU A 485 13.93 -2.79 16.86
C LEU A 485 12.80 -3.68 17.39
N ARG A 486 12.37 -3.46 18.64
CA ARG A 486 11.25 -4.22 19.23
C ARG A 486 9.92 -3.99 18.50
N ALA A 487 9.72 -2.79 17.96
CA ALA A 487 8.52 -2.44 17.20
C ALA A 487 8.55 -2.87 15.74
N MET A 488 9.69 -3.35 15.22
CA MET A 488 9.76 -3.86 13.84
C MET A 488 8.91 -5.12 13.62
N ARG A 489 8.61 -5.86 14.69
CA ARG A 489 7.83 -7.11 14.63
C ARG A 489 6.42 -6.89 14.09
N LEU A 490 5.96 -7.81 13.26
CA LEU A 490 4.61 -7.83 12.70
C LEU A 490 4.01 -9.26 12.82
N PRO A 491 3.62 -9.69 14.04
CA PRO A 491 3.31 -11.09 14.34
C PRO A 491 2.19 -11.72 13.49
N VAL A 492 1.30 -10.90 12.93
CA VAL A 492 0.23 -11.36 12.05
C VAL A 492 0.76 -12.04 10.79
N LEU A 493 1.92 -11.59 10.27
CA LEU A 493 2.58 -12.11 9.07
C LEU A 493 3.61 -13.21 9.39
N GLU A 494 3.94 -13.41 10.66
CA GLU A 494 4.86 -14.48 11.06
C GLU A 494 4.16 -15.84 10.90
N SER A 495 4.73 -16.70 10.06
CA SER A 495 4.26 -18.08 9.90
C SER A 495 4.54 -18.83 11.19
N VAL A 496 3.50 -19.44 11.77
CA VAL A 496 3.71 -20.35 12.90
C VAL A 496 4.38 -21.59 12.32
N VAL A 497 5.71 -21.63 12.35
CA VAL A 497 6.43 -22.89 12.16
C VAL A 497 6.00 -23.78 13.34
N PRO A 498 5.31 -24.91 13.10
CA PRO A 498 4.96 -25.80 14.20
C PRO A 498 6.26 -26.29 14.84
N PRO A 499 6.34 -26.37 16.19
CA PRO A 499 7.49 -26.97 16.83
C PRO A 499 7.47 -28.47 16.50
N HIS A 500 8.48 -28.90 15.75
CA HIS A 500 8.84 -30.29 15.46
C HIS A 500 7.95 -31.06 14.46
N GLY A 501 8.46 -31.19 13.22
CA GLY A 501 8.50 -32.47 12.50
C GLY A 501 7.20 -33.24 12.27
N SER A 502 6.10 -32.59 11.87
CA SER A 502 4.96 -33.29 11.27
C SER A 502 4.73 -32.83 9.83
N ASP A 503 5.12 -33.66 8.88
CA ASP A 503 4.80 -33.54 7.46
C ASP A 503 3.29 -33.63 7.25
N ILE A 504 2.60 -32.50 7.15
CA ILE A 504 1.26 -32.42 6.57
C ILE A 504 1.20 -31.20 5.64
N MET A 505 0.75 -31.47 4.41
CA MET A 505 0.64 -30.62 3.21
C MET A 505 0.23 -29.14 3.43
N PRO A 506 0.64 -28.22 2.52
CA PRO A 506 0.30 -26.80 2.62
C PRO A 506 -1.17 -26.57 2.27
N LEU A 507 -2.04 -26.50 3.29
CA LEU A 507 -3.42 -26.03 3.17
C LEU A 507 -3.48 -24.49 3.24
N ASP A 508 -2.68 -23.81 2.41
CA ASP A 508 -2.56 -22.34 2.43
C ASP A 508 -3.75 -21.59 1.78
N SER A 509 -4.72 -22.31 1.19
CA SER A 509 -5.90 -21.67 0.55
C SER A 509 -7.18 -21.67 1.40
N MET A 510 -7.22 -22.35 2.56
CA MET A 510 -8.43 -22.39 3.41
C MET A 510 -8.36 -21.52 4.68
N LEU A 511 -7.18 -20.99 5.03
CA LEU A 511 -7.01 -20.14 6.22
C LEU A 511 -7.33 -18.66 5.97
N THR A 512 -7.46 -18.23 4.71
CA THR A 512 -7.85 -16.87 4.33
C THR A 512 -9.27 -16.49 4.77
N SER A 513 -10.10 -17.45 5.19
CA SER A 513 -11.43 -17.19 5.75
C SER A 513 -11.43 -16.94 7.27
N ARG A 514 -10.30 -17.14 7.98
CA ARG A 514 -10.18 -17.02 9.45
C ARG A 514 -9.26 -15.90 9.93
N PHE A 515 -8.63 -15.15 9.04
CA PHE A 515 -7.84 -13.98 9.43
C PHE A 515 -8.72 -12.71 9.46
N PRO A 516 -8.65 -11.88 10.52
CA PRO A 516 -9.31 -10.58 10.50
C PRO A 516 -8.80 -9.77 9.30
N ARG A 517 -9.72 -9.17 8.54
CA ARG A 517 -9.35 -8.32 7.38
C ARG A 517 -8.69 -7.04 7.90
N TRP A 518 -7.36 -6.99 7.87
CA TRP A 518 -6.58 -5.79 8.16
C TRP A 518 -6.55 -4.90 6.93
N PHE A 519 -7.55 -4.03 6.79
CA PHE A 519 -7.70 -3.17 5.62
C PHE A 519 -6.54 -2.17 5.46
N ILE A 520 -5.94 -1.77 6.59
CA ILE A 520 -4.82 -0.82 6.64
C ILE A 520 -3.44 -1.51 6.61
N LEU A 521 -3.33 -2.80 6.28
CA LEU A 521 -2.06 -3.53 6.31
C LEU A 521 -0.98 -2.84 5.45
N GLY A 522 -1.31 -2.39 4.25
CA GLY A 522 -0.35 -1.69 3.39
C GLY A 522 0.14 -0.35 3.99
N HIS A 523 -0.71 0.34 4.77
CA HIS A 523 -0.29 1.52 5.53
C HIS A 523 0.69 1.13 6.65
N LEU A 524 0.39 0.07 7.41
CA LEU A 524 1.24 -0.44 8.48
C LEU A 524 2.62 -0.86 7.96
N GLU A 525 2.69 -1.62 6.85
CA GLU A 525 3.96 -1.98 6.22
C GLU A 525 4.75 -0.75 5.77
N THR A 526 4.07 0.29 5.26
CA THR A 526 4.72 1.56 4.89
C THR A 526 5.32 2.25 6.12
N ARG A 527 4.61 2.27 7.26
CA ARG A 527 5.13 2.83 8.53
C ARG A 527 6.29 2.01 9.09
N GLN A 528 6.25 0.68 8.95
CA GLN A 528 7.37 -0.22 9.29
C GLN A 528 8.62 0.13 8.47
N CYS A 529 8.45 0.35 7.17
CA CYS A 529 9.52 0.79 6.26
C CYS A 529 10.07 2.18 6.64
N GLU A 530 9.22 3.14 7.01
CA GLU A 530 9.67 4.47 7.46
C GLU A 530 10.50 4.40 8.75
N LEU A 531 10.11 3.55 9.71
CA LEU A 531 10.87 3.29 10.93
C LEU A 531 12.25 2.69 10.62
N ALA A 532 12.31 1.68 9.75
CA ALA A 532 13.56 1.07 9.30
C ALA A 532 14.50 2.07 8.61
N SER A 533 13.95 2.92 7.75
CA SER A 533 14.72 3.96 7.06
C SER A 533 15.31 4.99 8.04
N ALA A 534 14.53 5.40 9.05
CA ALA A 534 14.99 6.29 10.10
C ALA A 534 16.15 5.67 10.92
N MET A 535 16.06 4.39 11.27
CA MET A 535 17.13 3.67 11.96
C MET A 535 18.40 3.55 11.09
N LEU A 536 18.28 3.20 9.81
CA LEU A 536 19.45 3.08 8.91
C LEU A 536 20.15 4.42 8.70
N THR A 537 19.38 5.50 8.54
CA THR A 537 19.93 6.84 8.31
C THR A 537 20.69 7.36 9.53
N THR A 538 20.19 7.08 10.72
CA THR A 538 20.77 7.52 12.00
C THR A 538 21.90 6.61 12.48
N ALA A 539 21.94 5.35 12.05
CA ALA A 539 23.03 4.42 12.34
C ALA A 539 24.28 4.66 11.46
N LYS A 540 24.22 5.62 10.53
CA LYS A 540 25.34 5.97 9.65
C LYS A 540 26.61 6.23 10.47
N GLY A 541 27.67 5.50 10.17
CA GLY A 541 28.95 5.56 10.90
C GLY A 541 29.06 4.64 12.13
N ASP A 542 28.00 3.94 12.53
CA ASP A 542 28.06 2.90 13.57
C ASP A 542 27.75 1.50 12.98
N PRO A 543 28.80 0.68 12.72
CA PRO A 543 28.61 -0.63 12.10
C PRO A 543 27.80 -1.59 12.97
N LYS A 544 27.81 -1.44 14.30
CA LYS A 544 27.09 -2.36 15.21
C LYS A 544 25.58 -2.18 15.06
N TRP A 545 25.11 -0.94 15.08
CA TRP A 545 23.69 -0.64 14.89
C TRP A 545 23.24 -0.97 13.49
N LEU A 546 24.07 -0.65 12.49
CA LEU A 546 23.80 -0.95 11.09
C LEU A 546 23.54 -2.45 10.83
N HIS A 547 24.40 -3.34 11.34
CA HIS A 547 24.18 -4.79 11.21
C HIS A 547 22.98 -5.30 12.03
N THR A 548 22.73 -4.72 13.21
CA THR A 548 21.57 -5.09 14.05
C THR A 548 20.25 -4.71 13.39
N VAL A 549 20.18 -3.49 12.83
CA VAL A 549 19.02 -2.99 12.09
C VAL A 549 18.80 -3.80 10.81
N LEU A 550 19.87 -4.13 10.08
CA LEU A 550 19.79 -5.02 8.92
C LEU A 550 19.18 -6.37 9.29
N ALA A 551 19.69 -7.04 10.33
CA ALA A 551 19.15 -8.33 10.77
C ALA A 551 17.65 -8.24 11.10
N SER A 552 17.24 -7.16 11.78
CA SER A 552 15.83 -6.90 12.08
C SER A 552 14.97 -6.65 10.84
N ILE A 553 15.49 -5.94 9.82
CA ILE A 553 14.80 -5.71 8.55
C ILE A 553 14.60 -7.02 7.79
N GLN A 554 15.66 -7.83 7.68
CA GLN A 554 15.62 -9.11 6.98
C GLN A 554 14.61 -10.08 7.60
N GLN A 555 14.43 -10.01 8.92
CA GLN A 555 13.51 -10.85 9.67
C GLN A 555 12.05 -10.41 9.56
N HIS A 556 11.75 -9.10 9.62
CA HIS A 556 10.38 -8.62 9.83
C HIS A 556 9.73 -7.91 8.63
N ILE A 557 10.51 -7.48 7.62
CA ILE A 557 9.95 -6.85 6.41
C ILE A 557 9.74 -7.92 5.34
N HIS A 558 8.48 -8.19 5.02
CA HIS A 558 8.11 -9.25 4.07
C HIS A 558 7.74 -8.73 2.67
N SER A 559 7.51 -7.43 2.51
CA SER A 559 7.16 -6.82 1.22
C SER A 559 8.42 -6.54 0.37
N PRO A 560 8.60 -7.21 -0.79
CA PRO A 560 9.78 -6.99 -1.64
C PRO A 560 9.89 -5.55 -2.16
N ALA A 561 8.75 -4.88 -2.39
CA ALA A 561 8.71 -3.51 -2.88
C ALA A 561 9.24 -2.51 -1.84
N LEU A 562 8.87 -2.69 -0.57
CA LEU A 562 9.34 -1.84 0.53
C LEU A 562 10.80 -2.14 0.88
N LEU A 563 11.21 -3.41 0.84
CA LEU A 563 12.60 -3.80 1.06
C LEU A 563 13.51 -3.25 -0.04
N PHE A 564 13.03 -3.21 -1.29
CA PHE A 564 13.73 -2.53 -2.38
C PHE A 564 13.80 -1.02 -2.18
N LYS A 565 12.72 -0.37 -1.75
CA LYS A 565 12.73 1.07 -1.42
C LYS A 565 13.76 1.39 -0.33
N LEU A 566 13.83 0.57 0.72
CA LEU A 566 14.84 0.71 1.78
C LEU A 566 16.26 0.56 1.24
N ALA A 567 16.51 -0.43 0.37
CA ALA A 567 17.80 -0.59 -0.28
C ALA A 567 18.19 0.67 -1.07
N GLN A 568 17.25 1.26 -1.81
CA GLN A 568 17.47 2.50 -2.56
C GLN A 568 17.75 3.70 -1.65
N ASP A 569 16.98 3.87 -0.58
CA ASP A 569 17.14 4.99 0.36
C ASP A 569 18.46 4.89 1.14
N ALA A 570 18.86 3.67 1.53
CA ALA A 570 20.17 3.39 2.12
C ALA A 570 21.32 3.72 1.15
N CYS A 571 21.20 3.31 -0.13
CA CYS A 571 22.20 3.62 -1.15
C CYS A 571 22.38 5.13 -1.34
N LYS A 572 21.26 5.88 -1.47
CA LYS A 572 21.30 7.34 -1.62
C LYS A 572 21.97 8.02 -0.43
N THR A 573 21.69 7.53 0.78
CA THR A 573 22.28 8.05 2.03
C THR A 573 23.78 7.73 2.14
N ALA A 574 24.19 6.61 1.54
CA ALA A 574 25.57 6.16 1.49
C ALA A 574 26.41 6.90 0.44
N THR A 575 25.82 7.43 -0.64
CA THR A 575 26.51 8.16 -1.73
C THR A 575 26.09 9.64 -1.82
N PRO A 576 26.38 10.47 -0.79
CA PRO A 576 26.14 11.91 -0.84
C PRO A 576 27.02 12.62 -1.88
N PRO A 577 26.57 13.72 -2.51
CA PRO A 577 27.30 14.38 -3.61
C PRO A 577 28.63 15.02 -3.21
N ASN A 578 28.80 15.38 -1.93
CA ASN A 578 29.93 16.18 -1.44
C ASN A 578 30.87 15.44 -0.47
N SER A 579 30.69 14.13 -0.28
CA SER A 579 31.54 13.34 0.63
C SER A 579 31.75 11.91 0.12
N PRO A 580 32.84 11.23 0.49
CA PRO A 580 33.11 9.88 0.02
C PRO A 580 31.98 8.91 0.39
N PRO A 581 31.76 7.85 -0.40
CA PRO A 581 30.71 6.89 -0.14
C PRO A 581 30.98 6.11 1.15
N ASP A 582 29.93 5.92 1.95
CA ASP A 582 29.97 5.05 3.13
C ASP A 582 29.87 3.59 2.69
N THR A 583 31.03 2.93 2.63
CA THR A 583 31.14 1.52 2.24
C THR A 583 30.31 0.56 3.10
N THR A 584 30.12 0.85 4.39
CA THR A 584 29.36 -0.03 5.29
C THR A 584 27.87 0.02 4.97
N LEU A 585 27.33 1.23 4.79
CA LEU A 585 25.94 1.43 4.42
C LEU A 585 25.64 0.99 2.99
N LEU A 586 26.61 1.13 2.07
CA LEU A 586 26.51 0.57 0.73
C LEU A 586 26.43 -0.97 0.73
N ASN A 587 27.26 -1.65 1.54
CA ASN A 587 27.18 -3.11 1.67
C ASN A 587 25.81 -3.56 2.19
N ILE A 588 25.25 -2.84 3.16
CA ILE A 588 23.90 -3.10 3.68
C ILE A 588 22.83 -2.89 2.60
N SER A 589 22.94 -1.82 1.82
CA SER A 589 22.06 -1.57 0.69
C SER A 589 22.13 -2.71 -0.34
N LEU A 590 23.33 -3.19 -0.65
CA LEU A 590 23.53 -4.34 -1.54
C LEU A 590 22.90 -5.61 -0.96
N GLU A 591 23.12 -5.90 0.33
CA GLU A 591 22.56 -7.08 1.00
C GLU A 591 21.02 -7.09 0.99
N LEU A 592 20.39 -5.94 1.25
CA LEU A 592 18.94 -5.77 1.10
C LEU A 592 18.51 -6.01 -0.35
N GLY A 593 19.22 -5.42 -1.32
CA GLY A 593 18.95 -5.64 -2.75
C GLY A 593 19.05 -7.12 -3.17
N LEU A 594 20.04 -7.84 -2.63
CA LEU A 594 20.23 -9.27 -2.87
C LEU A 594 19.07 -10.09 -2.30
N GLN A 595 18.55 -9.73 -1.11
CA GLN A 595 17.36 -10.36 -0.55
C GLN A 595 16.13 -10.15 -1.46
N VAL A 596 15.91 -8.93 -1.97
CA VAL A 596 14.83 -8.67 -2.94
C VAL A 596 14.96 -9.57 -4.17
N MET A 597 16.17 -9.77 -4.69
CA MET A 597 16.37 -10.62 -5.86
C MET A 597 15.98 -12.06 -5.60
N ARG A 598 16.32 -12.60 -4.42
CA ARG A 598 15.94 -13.94 -3.97
C ARG A 598 14.43 -14.07 -3.82
N MET A 599 13.77 -13.09 -3.19
CA MET A 599 12.32 -13.09 -2.98
C MET A 599 11.54 -12.99 -4.30
N THR A 600 12.09 -12.28 -5.29
CA THR A 600 11.41 -12.01 -6.55
C THR A 600 11.78 -12.96 -7.70
N LEU A 601 12.63 -13.96 -7.46
CA LEU A 601 13.15 -14.84 -8.52
C LEU A 601 12.03 -15.63 -9.22
N THR A 602 11.01 -16.03 -8.48
CA THR A 602 9.87 -16.81 -8.98
C THR A 602 8.63 -15.96 -9.29
N THR A 603 8.62 -14.68 -8.90
CA THR A 603 7.49 -13.77 -9.10
C THR A 603 7.69 -12.86 -10.32
N LEU A 604 6.79 -12.97 -11.28
CA LEU A 604 6.77 -12.16 -12.51
C LEU A 604 6.34 -10.72 -12.18
N THR A 605 7.27 -9.89 -11.71
CA THR A 605 7.03 -8.45 -11.56
C THR A 605 7.59 -7.68 -12.75
N TRP A 606 6.80 -6.78 -13.31
CA TRP A 606 7.23 -5.93 -14.44
C TRP A 606 8.42 -5.03 -14.08
N ARG A 607 8.63 -4.75 -12.79
CA ARG A 607 9.76 -3.95 -12.26
C ARG A 607 11.06 -4.74 -12.05
N ARG A 608 11.06 -6.08 -12.15
CA ARG A 608 12.24 -6.89 -11.82
C ARG A 608 13.49 -6.49 -12.61
N ARG A 609 13.34 -6.22 -13.91
CA ARG A 609 14.46 -5.76 -14.76
C ARG A 609 15.10 -4.46 -14.28
N GLU A 610 14.30 -3.52 -13.76
CA GLU A 610 14.82 -2.27 -13.18
C GLU A 610 15.57 -2.53 -11.88
N MET A 611 15.04 -3.41 -11.03
CA MET A 611 15.69 -3.81 -9.78
C MET A 611 17.05 -4.49 -10.04
N VAL A 612 17.14 -5.36 -11.04
CA VAL A 612 18.41 -6.00 -11.46
C VAL A 612 19.42 -4.95 -11.92
N ARG A 613 19.01 -4.00 -12.78
CA ARG A 613 19.90 -2.91 -13.23
C ARG A 613 20.38 -2.05 -12.06
N TRP A 614 19.49 -1.71 -11.14
CA TRP A 614 19.82 -0.94 -9.94
C TRP A 614 20.83 -1.69 -9.06
N LEU A 615 20.64 -2.99 -8.84
CA LEU A 615 21.55 -3.82 -8.03
C LEU A 615 22.97 -3.83 -8.62
N VAL A 616 23.11 -3.97 -9.94
CA VAL A 616 24.41 -3.92 -10.62
C VAL A 616 25.05 -2.54 -10.47
N SER A 617 24.27 -1.46 -10.57
CA SER A 617 24.76 -0.10 -10.31
C SER A 617 25.26 0.04 -8.87
N CYS A 618 24.51 -0.45 -7.88
CA CYS A 618 24.91 -0.42 -6.46
C CYS A 618 26.19 -1.22 -6.21
N ALA A 619 26.30 -2.44 -6.77
CA ALA A 619 27.53 -3.24 -6.69
C ALA A 619 28.73 -2.56 -7.37
N THR A 620 28.49 -1.78 -8.43
CA THR A 620 29.54 -0.99 -9.11
C THR A 620 30.06 0.15 -8.24
N GLU A 621 29.22 0.75 -7.38
CA GLU A 621 29.64 1.76 -6.40
C GLU A 621 30.54 1.16 -5.30
N ILE A 622 30.30 -0.10 -4.92
CA ILE A 622 31.09 -0.81 -3.89
C ILE A 622 32.45 -1.24 -4.43
N GLY A 623 32.49 -1.87 -5.61
CA GLY A 623 33.73 -2.24 -6.27
C GLY A 623 33.67 -3.55 -7.07
N ALA A 624 34.76 -3.87 -7.76
CA ALA A 624 34.85 -5.02 -8.67
C ALA A 624 34.58 -6.37 -7.99
N GLN A 625 35.01 -6.55 -6.73
CA GLN A 625 34.78 -7.79 -5.97
C GLN A 625 33.30 -8.03 -5.67
N ALA A 626 32.51 -6.98 -5.43
CA ALA A 626 31.07 -7.11 -5.26
C ALA A 626 30.39 -7.57 -6.55
N LEU A 627 30.79 -7.02 -7.70
CA LEU A 627 30.30 -7.45 -9.02
C LEU A 627 30.65 -8.91 -9.31
N ILE A 628 31.87 -9.33 -9.02
CA ILE A 628 32.30 -10.73 -9.17
C ILE A 628 31.46 -11.66 -8.30
N SER A 629 31.24 -11.30 -7.03
CA SER A 629 30.40 -12.10 -6.11
C SER A 629 28.95 -12.21 -6.59
N VAL A 630 28.37 -11.12 -7.11
CA VAL A 630 27.02 -11.13 -7.70
C VAL A 630 26.95 -12.04 -8.93
N MET A 631 27.96 -11.99 -9.81
CA MET A 631 28.05 -12.84 -10.99
C MET A 631 28.27 -14.32 -10.63
N GLN A 632 29.08 -14.63 -9.61
CA GLN A 632 29.31 -16.01 -9.16
C GLN A 632 28.05 -16.65 -8.53
N ASN A 633 27.25 -15.86 -7.81
CA ASN A 633 26.03 -16.32 -7.13
C ASN A 633 24.75 -16.19 -7.97
N TRP A 634 24.88 -15.99 -9.29
CA TRP A 634 23.77 -15.67 -10.20
C TRP A 634 22.58 -16.64 -10.12
N TYR A 635 22.85 -17.93 -9.89
CA TYR A 635 21.84 -19.00 -9.90
C TYR A 635 20.77 -18.84 -8.80
N THR A 636 21.08 -18.11 -7.72
CA THR A 636 20.12 -17.79 -6.63
C THR A 636 19.44 -16.44 -6.79
N LEU A 637 19.92 -15.60 -7.72
CA LEU A 637 19.57 -14.17 -7.79
C LEU A 637 18.81 -13.82 -9.08
N PHE A 638 19.19 -14.42 -10.21
CA PHE A 638 18.74 -14.02 -11.53
C PHE A 638 18.26 -15.20 -12.37
N THR A 639 17.36 -14.92 -13.31
CA THR A 639 17.10 -15.84 -14.42
C THR A 639 18.31 -15.84 -15.39
N PRO A 640 18.53 -16.92 -16.17
CA PRO A 640 19.65 -16.98 -17.12
C PRO A 640 19.70 -15.79 -18.08
N ILE A 641 18.53 -15.34 -18.56
CA ILE A 641 18.42 -14.19 -19.46
C ILE A 641 18.76 -12.86 -18.75
N GLU A 642 18.36 -12.67 -17.49
CA GLU A 642 18.72 -11.47 -16.72
C GLU A 642 20.22 -11.41 -16.46
N ALA A 643 20.82 -12.55 -16.08
CA ALA A 643 22.24 -12.66 -15.81
C ALA A 643 23.10 -12.36 -17.05
N THR A 644 22.71 -12.88 -18.21
CA THR A 644 23.43 -12.65 -19.48
C THR A 644 23.18 -11.27 -20.07
N SER A 645 21.92 -10.88 -20.24
CA SER A 645 21.56 -9.68 -21.02
C SER A 645 21.63 -8.37 -20.22
N ILE A 646 21.55 -8.44 -18.89
CA ILE A 646 21.61 -7.26 -18.02
C ILE A 646 22.90 -7.26 -17.21
N VAL A 647 23.11 -8.28 -16.35
CA VAL A 647 24.22 -8.28 -15.39
C VAL A 647 25.58 -8.30 -16.09
N ALA A 648 25.84 -9.31 -16.92
CA ALA A 648 27.11 -9.44 -17.62
C ALA A 648 27.38 -8.24 -18.57
N VAL A 649 26.38 -7.81 -19.34
CA VAL A 649 26.49 -6.65 -20.24
C VAL A 649 26.83 -5.37 -19.46
N SER A 650 26.14 -5.08 -18.37
CA SER A 650 26.42 -3.90 -17.54
C SER A 650 27.81 -3.95 -16.90
N CYS A 651 28.26 -5.13 -16.47
CA CYS A 651 29.62 -5.32 -15.93
C CYS A 651 30.69 -5.03 -17.00
N THR A 652 30.49 -5.52 -18.23
CA THR A 652 31.43 -5.31 -19.34
C THR A 652 31.27 -3.97 -20.07
N SER A 653 30.38 -3.09 -19.61
CA SER A 653 30.11 -1.83 -20.29
C SER A 653 31.33 -0.88 -20.25
N PRO A 654 31.55 -0.05 -21.28
CA PRO A 654 32.67 0.90 -21.28
C PRO A 654 32.67 1.82 -20.07
N ALA A 655 31.50 2.24 -19.58
CA ALA A 655 31.37 3.10 -18.40
C ALA A 655 31.90 2.41 -17.13
N THR A 656 31.51 1.15 -16.91
CA THR A 656 31.98 0.34 -15.76
C THR A 656 33.49 0.08 -15.86
N LEU A 657 33.98 -0.28 -17.05
CA LEU A 657 35.40 -0.57 -17.26
C LEU A 657 36.29 0.69 -17.11
N LEU A 658 35.79 1.87 -17.49
CA LEU A 658 36.50 3.13 -17.28
C LEU A 658 36.62 3.49 -15.80
N ARG A 659 35.63 3.12 -14.98
CA ARG A 659 35.66 3.33 -13.53
C ARG A 659 36.79 2.54 -12.85
N PHE A 660 37.09 1.34 -13.34
CA PHE A 660 38.19 0.49 -12.88
C PHE A 660 39.47 0.63 -13.74
N SER A 661 39.59 1.71 -14.52
CA SER A 661 40.66 1.91 -15.53
C SER A 661 42.09 1.97 -14.98
N GLN A 662 42.26 2.07 -13.66
CA GLN A 662 43.59 2.09 -13.03
C GLN A 662 44.20 0.69 -12.85
N ASP A 663 43.40 -0.37 -12.79
CA ASP A 663 43.88 -1.75 -12.62
C ASP A 663 43.52 -2.61 -13.84
N PRO A 664 44.49 -2.97 -14.71
CA PRO A 664 44.23 -3.84 -15.86
C PRO A 664 43.90 -5.29 -15.46
N ARG A 665 44.36 -5.76 -14.29
CA ARG A 665 44.12 -7.13 -13.84
C ARG A 665 42.67 -7.33 -13.43
N GLN A 666 42.13 -6.41 -12.63
CA GLN A 666 40.72 -6.44 -12.21
C GLN A 666 39.74 -6.36 -13.39
N ARG A 667 40.10 -5.61 -14.45
CA ARG A 667 39.29 -5.55 -15.67
C ARG A 667 39.22 -6.89 -16.40
N GLU A 668 40.36 -7.57 -16.52
CA GLU A 668 40.41 -8.88 -17.16
C GLU A 668 39.67 -9.94 -16.32
N GLU A 669 39.82 -9.91 -15.00
CA GLU A 669 39.08 -10.79 -14.07
C GLU A 669 37.55 -10.61 -14.20
N LEU A 670 37.09 -9.36 -14.26
CA LEU A 670 35.67 -9.04 -14.40
C LEU A 670 35.11 -9.48 -15.76
N CYS A 671 35.84 -9.24 -16.85
CA CYS A 671 35.49 -9.73 -18.18
C CYS A 671 35.52 -11.26 -18.28
N SER A 672 36.47 -11.92 -17.60
CA SER A 672 36.56 -13.38 -17.54
C SER A 672 35.35 -13.97 -16.79
N CYS A 673 34.99 -13.39 -15.64
CA CYS A 673 33.82 -13.80 -14.87
C CYS A 673 32.51 -13.61 -15.67
N ALA A 674 32.36 -12.48 -16.38
CA ALA A 674 31.20 -12.21 -17.22
C ALA A 674 31.06 -13.22 -18.39
N ARG A 675 32.19 -13.60 -19.03
CA ARG A 675 32.21 -14.65 -20.06
C ARG A 675 31.82 -16.01 -19.50
N ALA A 676 32.41 -16.40 -18.38
CA ALA A 676 32.10 -17.68 -17.71
C ALA A 676 30.61 -17.75 -17.31
N LEU A 677 30.07 -16.67 -16.73
CA LEU A 677 28.65 -16.52 -16.42
C LEU A 677 27.79 -16.70 -17.68
N ALA A 678 28.14 -16.02 -18.77
CA ALA A 678 27.37 -16.06 -20.00
C ALA A 678 27.33 -17.47 -20.62
N LEU A 679 28.45 -18.20 -20.58
CA LEU A 679 28.52 -19.59 -21.01
C LEU A 679 27.64 -20.51 -20.15
N GLN A 680 27.70 -20.37 -18.82
CA GLN A 680 26.86 -21.15 -17.90
C GLN A 680 25.36 -20.90 -18.12
N CYS A 681 24.96 -19.65 -18.36
CA CYS A 681 23.58 -19.31 -18.68
C CYS A 681 23.15 -19.86 -20.05
N ALA A 682 24.02 -19.79 -21.06
CA ALA A 682 23.77 -20.36 -22.39
C ALA A 682 23.63 -21.89 -22.35
N MET A 683 24.37 -22.59 -21.48
CA MET A 683 24.18 -24.03 -21.27
C MET A 683 22.80 -24.36 -20.67
N LYS A 684 22.27 -23.50 -19.80
CA LYS A 684 21.00 -23.71 -19.10
C LYS A 684 19.77 -23.33 -19.94
N ASP A 685 19.86 -22.22 -20.67
CA ASP A 685 18.81 -21.76 -21.59
C ASP A 685 19.46 -21.24 -22.90
N PRO A 686 19.78 -22.14 -23.85
CA PRO A 686 20.43 -21.77 -25.09
C PRO A 686 19.61 -20.81 -25.95
N GLN A 687 18.28 -20.93 -25.95
CA GLN A 687 17.40 -20.17 -26.84
C GLN A 687 17.35 -18.68 -26.49
N SER A 688 17.40 -18.34 -25.20
CA SER A 688 17.37 -16.94 -24.77
C SER A 688 18.77 -16.34 -24.65
N CYS A 689 19.78 -17.15 -24.28
CA CYS A 689 21.09 -16.65 -23.82
C CYS A 689 22.21 -16.74 -24.85
N ALA A 690 22.08 -17.50 -25.93
CA ALA A 690 23.15 -17.72 -26.89
C ALA A 690 23.67 -16.44 -27.55
N LEU A 691 22.77 -15.59 -28.07
CA LEU A 691 23.17 -14.36 -28.76
C LEU A 691 23.88 -13.36 -27.82
N PRO A 692 23.37 -13.09 -26.59
CA PRO A 692 24.12 -12.35 -25.58
C PRO A 692 25.48 -12.95 -25.26
N ALA A 693 25.57 -14.27 -25.08
CA ALA A 693 26.82 -14.95 -24.74
C ALA A 693 27.87 -14.83 -25.86
N LEU A 694 27.46 -15.01 -27.12
CA LEU A 694 28.32 -14.82 -28.30
C LEU A 694 28.86 -13.38 -28.39
N THR A 695 28.01 -12.40 -28.11
CA THR A 695 28.40 -10.98 -28.14
C THR A 695 29.39 -10.64 -27.03
N LEU A 696 29.19 -11.17 -25.82
CA LEU A 696 30.11 -10.96 -24.69
C LEU A 696 31.47 -11.63 -24.90
N CYS A 697 31.50 -12.75 -25.62
CA CYS A 697 32.71 -13.52 -25.87
C CYS A 697 33.47 -13.08 -27.14
N GLU A 698 32.99 -12.11 -27.92
CA GLU A 698 33.52 -11.74 -29.24
C GLU A 698 35.03 -11.45 -29.24
N LYS A 699 35.57 -10.89 -28.15
CA LYS A 699 37.00 -10.52 -28.04
C LYS A 699 37.91 -11.67 -27.65
N ASP A 700 37.37 -12.80 -27.19
CA ASP A 700 38.14 -13.96 -26.75
C ASP A 700 37.74 -15.19 -27.55
N HIS A 701 38.69 -15.65 -28.36
CA HIS A 701 38.48 -16.77 -29.27
C HIS A 701 38.03 -18.05 -28.56
N THR A 702 38.59 -18.34 -27.38
CA THR A 702 38.31 -19.58 -26.66
C THR A 702 36.87 -19.63 -26.13
N SER A 703 36.44 -18.55 -25.46
CA SER A 703 35.07 -18.42 -24.96
C SER A 703 34.05 -18.29 -26.10
N PHE A 704 34.40 -17.62 -27.20
CA PHE A 704 33.54 -17.51 -28.37
C PHE A 704 33.29 -18.87 -29.03
N GLU A 705 34.33 -19.69 -29.15
CA GLU A 705 34.18 -21.05 -29.69
C GLU A 705 33.31 -21.91 -28.77
N ALA A 706 33.52 -21.84 -27.45
CA ALA A 706 32.67 -22.54 -26.49
C ALA A 706 31.20 -22.12 -26.58
N ALA A 707 30.92 -20.81 -26.69
CA ALA A 707 29.56 -20.29 -26.88
C ALA A 707 28.94 -20.79 -28.20
N TYR A 708 29.72 -20.83 -29.28
CA TYR A 708 29.27 -21.34 -30.58
C TYR A 708 28.96 -22.85 -30.52
N GLN A 709 29.77 -23.65 -29.83
CA GLN A 709 29.51 -25.08 -29.64
C GLN A 709 28.22 -25.32 -28.84
N ILE A 710 27.95 -24.54 -27.79
CA ILE A 710 26.68 -24.62 -27.04
C ILE A 710 25.47 -24.42 -27.98
N VAL A 711 25.56 -23.48 -28.93
CA VAL A 711 24.49 -23.26 -29.93
C VAL A 711 24.33 -24.47 -30.84
N LEU A 712 25.43 -25.06 -31.32
CA LEU A 712 25.39 -26.26 -32.15
C LEU A 712 24.78 -27.45 -31.43
N ASP A 713 25.17 -27.69 -30.18
CA ASP A 713 24.63 -28.78 -29.36
C ASP A 713 23.12 -28.58 -29.11
N SER A 714 22.70 -27.33 -28.86
CA SER A 714 21.29 -26.98 -28.67
C SER A 714 20.44 -27.09 -29.94
N ALA A 715 21.06 -27.19 -31.12
CA ALA A 715 20.33 -27.33 -32.38
C ALA A 715 19.52 -28.64 -32.47
N SER A 716 19.82 -29.63 -31.62
CA SER A 716 19.09 -30.89 -31.49
C SER A 716 17.80 -30.79 -30.64
N SER A 717 17.56 -29.65 -29.98
CA SER A 717 16.48 -29.48 -29.01
C SER A 717 15.13 -29.07 -29.65
N GLY A 718 14.28 -30.05 -29.97
CA GLY A 718 12.82 -29.92 -30.09
C GLY A 718 12.24 -29.04 -31.24
N PRO A 719 10.94 -29.21 -31.56
CA PRO A 719 10.27 -28.43 -32.59
C PRO A 719 10.15 -26.95 -32.18
N GLY A 720 10.76 -26.04 -32.94
CA GLY A 720 10.75 -24.57 -32.72
C GLY A 720 12.12 -23.91 -32.59
N ALA A 721 13.21 -24.69 -32.44
CA ALA A 721 14.58 -24.16 -32.32
C ALA A 721 15.11 -23.45 -33.59
N HIS A 722 14.49 -23.68 -34.76
CA HIS A 722 14.94 -23.14 -36.04
C HIS A 722 14.95 -21.60 -36.08
N SER A 723 13.99 -20.93 -35.44
CA SER A 723 13.88 -19.45 -35.45
C SER A 723 15.06 -18.79 -34.72
N HIS A 724 15.44 -19.36 -33.57
CA HIS A 724 16.60 -18.95 -32.80
C HIS A 724 17.90 -19.18 -33.59
N LEU A 725 18.06 -20.36 -34.20
CA LEU A 725 19.24 -20.69 -35.00
C LEU A 725 19.44 -19.75 -36.19
N PHE A 726 18.37 -19.38 -36.90
CA PHE A 726 18.46 -18.39 -37.99
C PHE A 726 18.86 -17.00 -37.49
N THR A 727 18.39 -16.60 -36.32
CA THR A 727 18.77 -15.32 -35.70
C THR A 727 20.27 -15.29 -35.37
N VAL A 728 20.80 -16.36 -34.77
CA VAL A 728 22.23 -16.49 -34.47
C VAL A 728 23.06 -16.62 -35.76
N ALA A 729 22.57 -17.34 -36.78
CA ALA A 729 23.24 -17.48 -38.06
C ALA A 729 23.40 -16.13 -38.78
N ARG A 730 22.36 -15.28 -38.78
CA ARG A 730 22.44 -13.92 -39.31
C ARG A 730 23.45 -13.06 -38.56
N TYR A 731 23.47 -13.18 -37.23
CA TYR A 731 24.48 -12.49 -36.42
C TYR A 731 25.90 -12.89 -36.84
N MET A 732 26.16 -14.18 -37.08
CA MET A 732 27.46 -14.69 -37.56
C MET A 732 27.86 -14.13 -38.93
N GLU A 733 26.91 -14.04 -39.86
CA GLU A 733 27.14 -13.45 -41.18
C GLU A 733 27.52 -11.96 -41.06
N HIS A 734 26.78 -11.20 -40.26
CA HIS A 734 27.07 -9.78 -40.01
C HIS A 734 28.44 -9.52 -39.39
N ARG A 735 28.98 -10.49 -38.64
CA ARG A 735 30.33 -10.43 -38.06
C ARG A 735 31.43 -10.93 -39.00
N GLY A 736 31.10 -11.28 -40.25
CA GLY A 736 32.07 -11.72 -41.24
C GLY A 736 32.47 -13.20 -41.12
N LEU A 737 31.63 -14.04 -40.50
CA LEU A 737 31.87 -15.49 -40.34
C LEU A 737 30.85 -16.32 -41.15
N PRO A 738 30.85 -16.23 -42.49
CA PRO A 738 29.78 -16.79 -43.32
C PRO A 738 29.74 -18.32 -43.32
N MET A 739 30.88 -19.01 -43.17
CA MET A 739 30.91 -20.48 -43.06
C MET A 739 30.25 -20.99 -41.78
N ARG A 740 30.41 -20.28 -40.66
CA ARG A 740 29.75 -20.60 -39.38
C ARG A 740 28.25 -20.31 -39.44
N ALA A 741 27.88 -19.19 -40.06
CA ALA A 741 26.49 -18.86 -40.35
C ALA A 741 25.82 -19.96 -41.19
N PHE A 742 26.52 -20.46 -42.22
CA PHE A 742 26.03 -21.52 -43.08
C PHE A 742 25.79 -22.85 -42.34
N THR A 743 26.69 -23.25 -41.44
CA THR A 743 26.49 -24.45 -40.60
C THR A 743 25.22 -24.34 -39.76
N LEU A 744 25.01 -23.20 -39.09
CA LEU A 744 23.80 -22.97 -38.28
C LEU A 744 22.52 -22.91 -39.12
N ALA A 745 22.57 -22.25 -40.29
CA ALA A 745 21.44 -22.17 -41.20
C ALA A 745 21.04 -23.55 -41.74
N THR A 746 22.02 -24.41 -42.00
CA THR A 746 21.80 -25.80 -42.46
C THR A 746 21.10 -26.63 -41.38
N LEU A 747 21.52 -26.49 -40.11
CA LEU A 747 20.87 -27.15 -38.97
C LEU A 747 19.46 -26.60 -38.70
N ALA A 748 19.24 -25.29 -38.88
CA ALA A 748 17.92 -24.69 -38.78
C ALA A 748 16.96 -25.24 -39.85
N LEU A 749 17.45 -25.38 -41.09
CA LEU A 749 16.69 -25.94 -42.22
C LEU A 749 16.33 -27.41 -42.00
N SER A 750 17.21 -28.23 -41.39
CA SER A 750 16.90 -29.63 -41.13
C SER A 750 15.75 -29.84 -40.14
N ASN A 751 15.48 -28.84 -39.29
CA ASN A 751 14.46 -28.86 -38.25
C ASN A 751 13.21 -28.01 -38.59
N LEU A 752 13.16 -27.43 -39.79
CA LEU A 752 12.05 -26.61 -40.28
C LEU A 752 11.09 -27.44 -41.13
N THR A 753 9.79 -27.19 -40.98
CA THR A 753 8.76 -27.75 -41.87
C THR A 753 7.75 -26.67 -42.25
N ILE A 754 7.67 -26.32 -43.54
CA ILE A 754 6.68 -25.40 -44.13
C ILE A 754 5.72 -26.21 -44.99
N GLY A 755 4.44 -26.22 -44.62
CA GLY A 755 3.40 -27.00 -45.31
C GLY A 755 2.93 -26.41 -46.64
N PHE A 756 2.13 -27.18 -47.39
CA PHE A 756 1.69 -26.89 -48.77
C PHE A 756 1.00 -25.53 -49.00
N SER A 757 0.39 -24.92 -47.98
CA SER A 757 -0.39 -23.66 -48.09
C SER A 757 0.07 -22.57 -47.11
N GLN A 758 1.35 -22.57 -46.71
CA GLN A 758 1.93 -21.58 -45.79
C GLN A 758 2.92 -20.65 -46.51
N ASP A 759 2.46 -19.96 -47.55
CA ASP A 759 3.29 -19.00 -48.31
C ASP A 759 3.63 -17.73 -47.51
N SER A 760 2.87 -17.42 -46.46
CA SER A 760 3.12 -16.34 -45.50
C SER A 760 3.85 -16.79 -44.22
N HIS A 761 4.44 -17.98 -44.19
CA HIS A 761 5.14 -18.48 -43.00
C HIS A 761 6.33 -17.58 -42.62
N PRO A 762 6.51 -17.20 -41.33
CA PRO A 762 7.56 -16.26 -40.91
C PRO A 762 8.98 -16.71 -41.30
N ALA A 763 9.24 -18.02 -41.29
CA ALA A 763 10.54 -18.58 -41.68
C ALA A 763 10.84 -18.54 -43.19
N VAL A 764 9.89 -18.16 -44.07
CA VAL A 764 10.14 -18.08 -45.53
C VAL A 764 11.28 -17.10 -45.83
N SER A 765 11.31 -15.96 -45.15
CA SER A 765 12.41 -14.98 -45.26
C SER A 765 13.77 -15.60 -44.87
N ASP A 766 13.77 -16.43 -43.83
CA ASP A 766 14.99 -17.09 -43.33
C ASP A 766 15.49 -18.17 -44.28
N VAL A 767 14.58 -18.94 -44.89
CA VAL A 767 14.93 -19.93 -45.93
C VAL A 767 15.50 -19.25 -47.17
N LEU A 768 14.87 -18.17 -47.64
CA LEU A 768 15.35 -17.41 -48.80
C LEU A 768 16.74 -16.81 -48.53
N TRP A 769 16.95 -16.27 -47.34
CA TRP A 769 18.25 -15.79 -46.88
C TRP A 769 19.30 -16.92 -46.83
N ALA A 770 18.98 -18.08 -46.24
CA ALA A 770 19.90 -19.21 -46.15
C ALA A 770 20.32 -19.75 -47.53
N CYS A 771 19.39 -19.77 -48.50
CA CYS A 771 19.70 -20.13 -49.88
C CYS A 771 20.60 -19.09 -50.56
N SER A 772 20.38 -17.81 -50.29
CA SER A 772 21.24 -16.72 -50.78
C SER A 772 22.65 -16.79 -50.21
N LEU A 773 22.80 -17.10 -48.92
CA LEU A 773 24.09 -17.33 -48.26
C LEU A 773 24.81 -18.56 -48.84
N ALA A 774 24.09 -19.66 -49.06
CA ALA A 774 24.67 -20.85 -49.70
C ALA A 774 25.16 -20.53 -51.13
N HIS A 775 24.39 -19.74 -51.87
CA HIS A 775 24.74 -19.33 -53.23
C HIS A 775 25.95 -18.37 -53.27
N SER A 776 26.13 -17.50 -52.28
CA SER A 776 27.28 -16.60 -52.20
C SER A 776 28.57 -17.32 -51.77
N LEU A 777 28.47 -18.40 -51.00
CA LEU A 777 29.61 -19.21 -50.55
C LEU A 777 30.17 -20.11 -51.66
N GLY A 778 29.31 -20.72 -52.48
CA GLY A 778 29.77 -21.56 -53.58
C GLY A 778 28.77 -22.61 -54.05
N LYS A 779 29.18 -23.34 -55.10
CA LYS A 779 28.38 -24.42 -55.69
C LYS A 779 28.25 -25.64 -54.76
N VAL A 780 29.25 -25.88 -53.91
CA VAL A 780 29.31 -27.04 -53.01
C VAL A 780 28.28 -26.87 -51.88
N GLU A 781 28.27 -25.71 -51.25
CA GLU A 781 27.37 -25.30 -50.18
C GLU A 781 25.91 -25.28 -50.65
N LEU A 782 25.67 -24.75 -51.85
CA LEU A 782 24.36 -24.80 -52.50
C LEU A 782 23.88 -26.24 -52.74
N SER A 783 24.78 -27.15 -53.14
CA SER A 783 24.45 -28.57 -53.33
C SER A 783 24.07 -29.27 -52.02
N THR A 784 24.59 -28.82 -50.87
CA THR A 784 24.24 -29.36 -49.54
C THR A 784 22.89 -28.86 -49.05
N VAL A 785 22.53 -27.61 -49.35
CA VAL A 785 21.27 -27.00 -48.89
C VAL A 785 20.06 -27.46 -49.70
N VAL A 786 20.21 -27.71 -51.00
CA VAL A 786 19.08 -28.08 -51.89
C VAL A 786 18.27 -29.27 -51.37
N PRO A 787 18.85 -30.42 -50.98
CA PRO A 787 18.08 -31.55 -50.44
C PRO A 787 17.34 -31.22 -49.14
N LEU A 788 17.92 -30.36 -48.29
CA LEU A 788 17.31 -29.95 -47.03
C LEU A 788 16.12 -29.01 -47.26
N VAL A 789 16.21 -28.10 -48.24
CA VAL A 789 15.11 -27.22 -48.64
C VAL A 789 13.95 -28.03 -49.21
N ILE A 790 14.23 -29.04 -50.05
CA ILE A 790 13.22 -29.94 -50.61
C ILE A 790 12.49 -30.70 -49.50
N LYS A 791 13.21 -31.13 -48.46
CA LYS A 791 12.64 -31.83 -47.30
C LYS A 791 11.83 -30.88 -46.40
N SER A 792 12.30 -29.66 -46.18
CA SER A 792 11.73 -28.70 -45.22
C SER A 792 10.58 -27.87 -45.79
N VAL A 793 10.53 -27.63 -47.11
CA VAL A 793 9.54 -26.75 -47.74
C VAL A 793 8.69 -27.53 -48.74
N GLN A 794 7.40 -27.64 -48.43
CA GLN A 794 6.40 -28.27 -49.30
C GLN A 794 5.56 -27.24 -50.07
N CYS A 795 5.75 -25.95 -49.78
CA CYS A 795 5.02 -24.85 -50.42
C CYS A 795 5.61 -24.52 -51.80
N ALA A 796 4.85 -24.83 -52.86
CA ALA A 796 5.32 -24.70 -54.24
C ALA A 796 5.73 -23.26 -54.68
N PRO A 797 5.01 -22.19 -54.31
CA PRO A 797 5.43 -20.82 -54.59
C PRO A 797 6.76 -20.41 -53.93
N VAL A 798 7.05 -20.94 -52.74
CA VAL A 798 8.32 -20.65 -52.03
C VAL A 798 9.48 -21.34 -52.73
N LEU A 799 9.32 -22.61 -53.11
CA LEU A 799 10.32 -23.35 -53.89
C LEU A 799 10.62 -22.68 -55.23
N SER A 800 9.59 -22.19 -55.94
CA SER A 800 9.81 -21.47 -57.21
C SER A 800 10.49 -20.12 -57.05
N ASP A 801 10.27 -19.41 -55.93
CA ASP A 801 11.00 -18.18 -55.62
C ASP A 801 12.47 -18.45 -55.31
N ILE A 802 12.77 -19.50 -54.56
CA ILE A 802 14.15 -19.93 -54.27
C ILE A 802 14.89 -20.24 -55.58
N ILE A 803 14.27 -21.02 -56.50
CA ILE A 803 14.87 -21.35 -57.81
C ILE A 803 15.18 -20.08 -58.60
N ARG A 804 14.22 -19.14 -58.67
CA ARG A 804 14.41 -17.87 -59.40
C ARG A 804 15.57 -17.07 -58.84
N ARG A 805 15.69 -16.95 -57.50
CA ARG A 805 16.79 -16.21 -56.85
C ARG A 805 18.14 -16.87 -57.04
N CYS A 806 18.23 -18.20 -56.95
CA CYS A 806 19.47 -18.94 -57.19
C CYS A 806 19.87 -19.01 -58.67
N SER A 807 18.95 -18.70 -59.58
CA SER A 807 19.20 -18.60 -61.03
C SER A 807 19.65 -17.20 -61.47
N LEU A 808 19.71 -16.23 -60.55
CA LEU A 808 20.24 -14.89 -60.76
C LEU A 808 21.67 -14.80 -60.20
N ALA A 809 22.47 -13.81 -60.65
CA ALA A 809 23.83 -13.62 -60.14
C ALA A 809 23.81 -13.29 -58.63
N PRO A 810 24.79 -13.77 -57.82
CA PRO A 810 24.77 -13.58 -56.38
C PRO A 810 24.79 -12.10 -55.99
N PRO A 811 23.99 -11.65 -55.00
CA PRO A 811 24.08 -10.30 -54.48
C PRO A 811 25.45 -10.08 -53.83
N GLY A 812 26.22 -9.10 -54.31
CA GLY A 812 27.55 -8.74 -53.80
C GLY A 812 28.68 -8.81 -54.83
N LEU A 813 28.53 -9.59 -55.91
CA LEU A 813 29.52 -9.68 -57.00
C LEU A 813 29.29 -8.65 -58.13
N ALA A 814 28.16 -7.95 -58.14
CA ALA A 814 27.86 -6.94 -59.16
C ALA A 814 28.69 -5.64 -59.03
N GLN A 815 29.23 -5.32 -57.84
CA GLN A 815 30.03 -4.11 -57.64
C GLN A 815 31.53 -4.30 -57.86
N THR A 816 32.07 -5.52 -57.75
CA THR A 816 33.50 -5.80 -57.96
C THR A 816 33.85 -6.11 -59.42
N LEU A 817 32.86 -6.43 -60.25
CA LEU A 817 33.06 -6.77 -61.67
C LEU A 817 33.02 -5.56 -62.63
N SER A 818 32.79 -4.34 -62.15
CA SER A 818 32.81 -3.13 -63.00
C SER A 818 34.21 -2.57 -63.26
N ALA A 819 35.26 -3.09 -62.61
CA ALA A 819 36.63 -2.55 -62.71
C ALA A 819 37.64 -3.40 -63.49
N ALA A 820 37.26 -4.57 -64.03
CA ALA A 820 38.18 -5.44 -64.78
C ALA A 820 37.64 -5.77 -66.17
N ASN A 821 38.08 -5.00 -67.17
CA ASN A 821 37.93 -5.33 -68.59
C ASN A 821 38.74 -6.60 -68.92
N ASN A 822 38.08 -7.76 -68.93
CA ASN A 822 38.66 -8.97 -69.51
C ASN A 822 37.55 -9.86 -70.14
N PRO A 823 37.50 -10.06 -71.48
CA PRO A 823 36.34 -10.63 -72.16
C PRO A 823 36.28 -12.17 -72.21
N ARG A 824 36.96 -12.91 -71.32
CA ARG A 824 37.04 -14.39 -71.42
C ARG A 824 36.76 -15.22 -70.16
N GLY A 825 36.15 -14.64 -69.12
CA GLY A 825 35.79 -15.38 -67.91
C GLY A 825 34.35 -15.13 -67.47
N ARG A 826 33.36 -15.43 -68.33
CA ARG A 826 31.95 -15.30 -67.96
C ARG A 826 31.59 -16.44 -66.99
N GLY A 827 31.62 -16.16 -65.69
CA GLY A 827 31.06 -17.05 -64.67
C GLY A 827 29.63 -17.40 -65.07
N THR A 828 29.41 -18.67 -65.44
CA THR A 828 28.14 -19.17 -65.93
C THR A 828 27.13 -19.14 -64.80
N VAL A 829 26.13 -18.26 -64.93
CA VAL A 829 24.91 -18.27 -64.12
C VAL A 829 24.40 -19.71 -64.06
N PRO A 830 24.09 -20.26 -62.87
CA PRO A 830 23.56 -21.62 -62.77
C PRO A 830 22.23 -21.67 -63.51
N ARG A 831 22.17 -22.44 -64.60
CA ARG A 831 20.89 -22.74 -65.26
C ARG A 831 20.09 -23.63 -64.31
N ALA A 832 18.80 -23.33 -64.14
CA ALA A 832 17.86 -24.12 -63.35
C ALA A 832 17.87 -25.62 -63.74
N ASP A 833 18.22 -25.91 -65.00
CA ASP A 833 18.29 -27.25 -65.60
C ASP A 833 19.54 -28.06 -65.23
N LYS A 834 20.50 -27.49 -64.49
CA LYS A 834 21.77 -28.14 -64.16
C LYS A 834 21.90 -28.37 -62.65
N PRO A 835 22.61 -29.44 -62.21
CA PRO A 835 22.82 -29.70 -60.79
C PRO A 835 23.62 -28.56 -60.13
N PRO A 836 23.22 -28.11 -58.93
CA PRO A 836 22.24 -28.74 -58.03
C PRO A 836 20.77 -28.27 -58.17
N LEU A 837 20.45 -27.29 -59.03
CA LEU A 837 19.12 -26.66 -59.10
C LEU A 837 18.05 -27.52 -59.77
N CYS A 838 18.43 -28.49 -60.61
CA CYS A 838 17.48 -29.37 -61.30
C CYS A 838 16.62 -30.19 -60.32
N GLN A 839 17.19 -30.64 -59.20
CA GLN A 839 16.46 -31.37 -58.15
C GLN A 839 15.41 -30.49 -57.47
N LEU A 840 15.74 -29.22 -57.25
CA LEU A 840 14.82 -28.24 -56.67
C LEU A 840 13.67 -27.93 -57.64
N LEU A 841 13.97 -27.85 -58.94
CA LEU A 841 13.00 -27.64 -60.01
C LEU A 841 12.00 -28.80 -60.11
N GLU A 842 12.48 -30.05 -60.08
CA GLU A 842 11.62 -31.23 -60.05
C GLU A 842 10.73 -31.27 -58.80
N ALA A 843 11.28 -30.94 -57.63
CA ALA A 843 10.52 -30.85 -56.39
C ALA A 843 9.46 -29.73 -56.42
N ALA A 844 9.78 -28.56 -56.98
CA ALA A 844 8.83 -27.45 -57.13
C ALA A 844 7.68 -27.82 -58.07
N VAL A 845 7.98 -28.47 -59.21
CA VAL A 845 7.00 -29.01 -60.16
C VAL A 845 6.08 -30.02 -59.46
N GLY A 846 6.64 -30.99 -58.74
CA GLY A 846 5.88 -31.98 -57.96
C GLY A 846 5.00 -31.34 -56.87
N ALA A 847 5.53 -30.33 -56.16
CA ALA A 847 4.78 -29.58 -55.14
C ALA A 847 3.60 -28.81 -55.75
N TYR A 848 3.75 -28.20 -56.93
CA TYR A 848 2.66 -27.55 -57.64
C TYR A 848 1.56 -28.54 -58.02
N ILE A 849 1.92 -29.73 -58.51
CA ILE A 849 0.97 -30.80 -58.86
C ILE A 849 0.18 -31.24 -57.61
N SER A 850 0.88 -31.61 -56.53
CA SER A 850 0.26 -32.09 -55.30
C SER A 850 -0.64 -31.03 -54.64
N THR A 851 -0.15 -29.80 -54.53
CA THR A 851 -0.92 -28.67 -53.97
C THR A 851 -2.15 -28.35 -54.81
N THR A 852 -2.07 -28.50 -56.14
CA THR A 852 -3.21 -28.31 -57.03
C THR A 852 -4.32 -29.33 -56.75
N HIS A 853 -3.98 -30.62 -56.66
CA HIS A 853 -4.96 -31.67 -56.34
C HIS A 853 -5.59 -31.45 -54.96
N SER A 854 -4.79 -31.06 -53.95
CA SER A 854 -5.27 -30.74 -52.60
C SER A 854 -6.21 -29.53 -52.58
N ARG A 855 -5.86 -28.41 -53.23
CA ARG A 855 -6.75 -27.24 -53.30
C ARG A 855 -8.05 -27.57 -54.03
N LEU A 856 -8.00 -28.41 -55.06
CA LEU A 856 -9.15 -28.79 -55.87
C LEU A 856 -10.15 -29.72 -55.17
N THR A 857 -9.80 -30.44 -54.10
CA THR A 857 -10.79 -31.28 -53.40
C THR A 857 -11.88 -30.41 -52.75
N HIS A 858 -11.50 -29.34 -52.05
CA HIS A 858 -12.42 -28.49 -51.27
C HIS A 858 -12.64 -27.06 -51.83
N ILE A 859 -12.21 -26.76 -53.07
CA ILE A 859 -12.36 -25.42 -53.66
C ILE A 859 -13.83 -25.00 -53.84
N SER A 860 -14.14 -23.76 -53.45
CA SER A 860 -15.44 -23.08 -53.64
C SER A 860 -15.37 -22.02 -54.75
N PRO A 861 -16.50 -21.64 -55.39
CA PRO A 861 -16.51 -20.69 -56.52
C PRO A 861 -15.84 -19.34 -56.30
N ARG A 862 -15.86 -18.82 -55.06
CA ARG A 862 -15.18 -17.57 -54.66
C ARG A 862 -13.65 -17.61 -54.79
N HIS A 863 -13.03 -18.80 -54.74
CA HIS A 863 -11.57 -18.96 -54.82
C HIS A 863 -11.07 -19.33 -56.23
N TYR A 864 -11.95 -19.30 -57.24
CA TYR A 864 -11.55 -19.67 -58.61
C TYR A 864 -10.53 -18.69 -59.20
N GLY A 865 -10.65 -17.39 -58.94
CA GLY A 865 -9.69 -16.39 -59.41
C GLY A 865 -8.27 -16.64 -58.89
N GLU A 866 -8.12 -16.75 -57.56
CA GLU A 866 -6.84 -17.04 -56.90
C GLU A 866 -6.23 -18.37 -57.35
N PHE A 867 -7.05 -19.39 -57.60
CA PHE A 867 -6.58 -20.68 -58.09
C PHE A 867 -6.03 -20.61 -59.52
N ILE A 868 -6.66 -19.81 -60.39
CA ILE A 868 -6.16 -19.61 -61.75
C ILE A 868 -4.83 -18.83 -61.75
N GLU A 869 -4.68 -17.85 -60.85
CA GLU A 869 -3.39 -17.17 -60.64
C GLU A 869 -2.31 -18.11 -60.09
N PHE A 870 -2.68 -19.02 -59.18
CA PHE A 870 -1.79 -20.07 -58.69
C PHE A 870 -1.30 -20.99 -59.83
N LEU A 871 -2.20 -21.40 -60.74
CA LEU A 871 -1.83 -22.17 -61.94
C LEU A 871 -0.96 -21.37 -62.92
N ALA A 872 -1.13 -20.05 -63.00
CA ALA A 872 -0.26 -19.21 -63.82
C ALA A 872 1.18 -19.22 -63.28
N LYS A 873 1.35 -19.10 -61.95
CA LYS A 873 2.66 -19.24 -61.29
C LYS A 873 3.25 -20.65 -61.45
N ALA A 874 2.40 -21.68 -61.45
CA ALA A 874 2.82 -23.05 -61.74
C ALA A 874 3.38 -23.15 -63.17
N ARG A 875 2.65 -22.65 -64.17
CA ARG A 875 3.10 -22.61 -65.57
C ARG A 875 4.48 -21.98 -65.71
N ASP A 876 4.67 -20.82 -65.11
CA ASP A 876 5.94 -20.09 -65.19
C ASP A 876 7.11 -20.88 -64.57
N THR A 877 6.83 -21.71 -63.56
CA THR A 877 7.83 -22.60 -62.94
C THR A 877 8.12 -23.81 -63.82
N PHE A 878 7.11 -24.41 -64.45
CA PHE A 878 7.29 -25.53 -65.38
C PHE A 878 8.16 -25.10 -66.57
N LEU A 879 7.94 -23.90 -67.11
CA LEU A 879 8.70 -23.36 -68.25
C LEU A 879 10.19 -23.15 -67.96
N LEU A 880 10.63 -23.22 -66.70
CA LEU A 880 12.05 -23.21 -66.36
C LEU A 880 12.76 -24.49 -66.82
N ALA A 881 12.05 -25.62 -67.02
CA ALA A 881 12.59 -26.88 -67.52
C ALA A 881 12.53 -26.96 -69.06
N PRO A 882 13.49 -27.65 -69.73
CA PRO A 882 13.53 -27.76 -71.20
C PRO A 882 12.28 -28.41 -71.81
N ASP A 883 11.67 -29.40 -71.13
CA ASP A 883 10.42 -30.06 -71.55
C ASP A 883 9.17 -29.57 -70.79
N GLY A 884 9.29 -28.47 -70.05
CA GLY A 884 8.26 -27.98 -69.14
C GLY A 884 6.90 -27.68 -69.77
N HIS A 885 6.91 -27.17 -71.01
CA HIS A 885 5.70 -26.87 -71.78
C HIS A 885 4.85 -28.12 -72.05
N ARG A 886 5.48 -29.28 -72.33
CA ARG A 886 4.80 -30.56 -72.55
C ARG A 886 4.28 -31.14 -71.23
N GLN A 887 5.08 -31.06 -70.17
CA GLN A 887 4.70 -31.53 -68.83
C GLN A 887 3.50 -30.76 -68.27
N PHE A 888 3.46 -29.43 -68.47
CA PHE A 888 2.34 -28.61 -68.01
C PHE A 888 1.05 -28.89 -68.80
N ALA A 889 1.13 -29.11 -70.11
CA ALA A 889 -0.02 -29.49 -70.93
C ALA A 889 -0.62 -30.83 -70.49
N GLN A 890 0.23 -31.85 -70.27
CA GLN A 890 -0.20 -33.16 -69.75
C GLN A 890 -0.82 -33.05 -68.35
N PHE A 891 -0.26 -32.20 -67.49
CA PHE A 891 -0.82 -31.93 -66.17
C PHE A 891 -2.21 -31.29 -66.23
N LEU A 892 -2.42 -30.30 -67.11
CA LEU A 892 -3.73 -29.69 -67.32
C LEU A 892 -4.76 -30.65 -67.88
N ASP A 893 -4.36 -31.54 -68.80
CA ASP A 893 -5.26 -32.56 -69.35
C ASP A 893 -5.69 -33.58 -68.29
N ASN A 894 -4.76 -34.00 -67.41
CA ASN A 894 -5.08 -34.83 -66.25
C ASN A 894 -6.04 -34.11 -65.30
N LEU A 895 -5.78 -32.84 -64.99
CA LEU A 895 -6.65 -31.99 -64.17
C LEU A 895 -8.10 -31.94 -64.70
N LYS A 896 -8.25 -31.71 -66.01
CA LYS A 896 -9.53 -31.68 -66.73
C LYS A 896 -10.25 -33.04 -66.64
N GLN A 897 -9.51 -34.14 -66.67
CA GLN A 897 -10.06 -35.50 -66.61
C GLN A 897 -10.50 -35.91 -65.20
N THR A 898 -9.73 -35.59 -64.17
CA THR A 898 -10.00 -36.02 -62.78
C THR A 898 -11.13 -35.20 -62.12
N TYR A 899 -11.28 -33.91 -62.45
CA TYR A 899 -12.25 -33.01 -61.81
C TYR A 899 -13.37 -32.50 -62.75
N LYS A 900 -13.82 -33.35 -63.70
CA LYS A 900 -14.90 -33.04 -64.69
C LYS A 900 -16.19 -32.46 -64.08
N GLY A 901 -16.48 -32.76 -62.82
CA GLY A 901 -17.64 -32.25 -62.09
C GLY A 901 -17.64 -30.73 -61.83
N LYS A 902 -16.48 -30.06 -61.90
CA LYS A 902 -16.34 -28.61 -61.59
C LYS A 902 -16.38 -27.74 -62.86
N LYS A 903 -17.50 -27.79 -63.61
CA LYS A 903 -17.67 -27.18 -64.96
C LYS A 903 -17.24 -25.71 -65.07
N LYS A 904 -17.66 -24.85 -64.12
CA LYS A 904 -17.36 -23.41 -64.15
C LYS A 904 -15.87 -23.10 -63.95
N LEU A 905 -15.16 -23.88 -63.14
CA LEU A 905 -13.71 -23.73 -62.95
C LEU A 905 -12.93 -24.21 -64.18
N MET A 906 -13.35 -25.34 -64.77
CA MET A 906 -12.70 -25.89 -65.96
C MET A 906 -12.83 -25.00 -67.19
N LEU A 907 -13.93 -24.24 -67.29
CA LEU A 907 -14.10 -23.21 -68.32
C LEU A 907 -13.07 -22.08 -68.14
N LEU A 908 -12.85 -21.59 -66.92
CA LEU A 908 -11.82 -20.58 -66.62
C LEU A 908 -10.39 -21.08 -66.86
N VAL A 909 -10.10 -22.35 -66.56
CA VAL A 909 -8.79 -22.97 -66.86
C VAL A 909 -8.56 -23.02 -68.37
N ARG A 910 -9.59 -23.40 -69.15
CA ARG A 910 -9.54 -23.44 -70.61
C ARG A 910 -9.34 -22.03 -71.21
N GLU A 911 -10.08 -21.04 -70.73
CA GLU A 911 -9.94 -19.64 -71.19
C GLU A 911 -8.54 -19.07 -70.96
N ARG A 912 -7.90 -19.38 -69.83
CA ARG A 912 -6.58 -18.80 -69.48
C ARG A 912 -5.37 -19.59 -70.01
N PHE A 913 -5.50 -20.90 -70.22
CA PHE A 913 -4.36 -21.77 -70.56
C PHE A 913 -4.52 -22.65 -71.81
N GLY A 914 -5.69 -22.68 -72.46
CA GLY A 914 -5.95 -23.47 -73.68
C GLY A 914 -7.13 -24.44 -73.57
#